data_AF-A0A3L7NGD8-F1
#
_entry.id   AF-A0A3L7NGD8-F1
#
_cell.length_a   1.000
_cell.length_b   1.000
_cell.length_c   1.000
_cell.angle_alpha   90.00
_cell.angle_beta   90.00
_cell.angle_gamma   90.00
#
_symmetry.space_group_name_H-M   'P 1'
#
loop_
_entity.id
_entity.type
_entity.pdbx_description
1 polymer ?
#
loop_
_entity_poly.entity_id
_entity_poly.type
_entity_poly.pdbx_seq_one_letter_code
_entity_poly.pdbx_strand_id
1 'polypeptide(L)'
;MIEWFFPLLVWAIIFIAIARCLQMTLCNVGPRWLPLVAGAGVLISIDGMPLGRWLHGVNGSFSIPCVCVLLDFFTAPLLKRPFLDEQARWTIAWMSFFSGLFLFPMAIGVGSFDPYQLGNGVLGITTVAGVTAIVLLWNGNRAGWVLVVTGICWQARCIESENVWDYLIDPVLFATCCLRIVGATFFKGVQLLKGIVRGESRVTRATVAGIMCCILGVHMPSEADTAQIAEQSPEKSSSLATIDDIDEAWALTATKLQQRAAALKNELLAEMIDQWKMTTAGDVQHIFRIPQSVERPVDLHDAAAIDLWNDFVTARKKTAESEFVLSVKAAQEGRRCESLQLLYRVLRNDPDHALARNATGWVRHGEQWIFPEVARRLDAGEEYEKEFGWMSKDRLARYKVGQRYVQGKWKTAAEDAARLPPLEQGWKVSSDHWKIVSTKGIQSAVQMAEELEETFTVWQQVFGCFAIESEELSKRLTGRSHPRTREIMLAVSFRDREQYIADLKKFEPSIARSLGFYYPVTKTVYLFVDDEENLLTVHHEATHQLFAEIKKSNHLVGERYGFWAIEAAACYMEGLVQTPYGWRLGGIEAGRVPAARHRFKEDQFYVPLIELTRMGRADFQSDPRLPQIYSQISGLADFFMNGKHGHYRQAFMEYLLHVYRGTINADSLEQLCKQTLSVLDEEYREHILR
;
A
#
# COMPACT_ATOMS: atom_id res chain seq x y z
N MET A 1 2.58 -4.20 -38.76
CA MET A 1 2.51 -2.88 -39.44
C MET A 1 1.31 -2.06 -38.95
N ILE A 2 0.09 -2.60 -38.92
CA ILE A 2 -1.11 -1.91 -38.43
C ILE A 2 -0.97 -1.48 -36.95
N GLU A 3 -0.48 -2.35 -36.08
CA GLU A 3 -0.10 -2.06 -34.68
C GLU A 3 0.83 -0.84 -34.53
N TRP A 4 1.63 -0.54 -35.57
CA TRP A 4 2.54 0.59 -35.53
C TRP A 4 1.81 1.92 -35.79
N PHE A 5 0.89 1.94 -36.75
CA PHE A 5 0.19 3.14 -37.20
C PHE A 5 -1.12 3.41 -36.46
N PHE A 6 -1.77 2.38 -35.91
CA PHE A 6 -3.05 2.52 -35.22
C PHE A 6 -2.99 3.51 -34.04
N PRO A 7 -1.94 3.51 -33.19
CA PRO A 7 -1.79 4.52 -32.15
C PRO A 7 -1.74 5.96 -32.64
N LEU A 8 -1.11 6.20 -33.80
CA LEU A 8 -1.04 7.54 -34.41
C LEU A 8 -2.44 8.01 -34.82
N LEU A 9 -3.25 7.12 -35.39
CA LEU A 9 -4.62 7.44 -35.78
C LEU A 9 -5.49 7.76 -34.56
N VAL A 10 -5.40 6.95 -33.50
CA VAL A 10 -6.17 7.14 -32.26
C VAL A 10 -5.84 8.49 -31.61
N TRP A 11 -4.56 8.79 -31.43
CA TRP A 11 -4.13 10.05 -30.84
C TRP A 11 -4.45 11.26 -31.74
N ALA A 12 -4.43 11.11 -33.06
CA ALA A 12 -4.86 12.18 -33.96
C ALA A 12 -6.34 12.52 -33.72
N ILE A 13 -7.21 11.50 -33.63
CA ILE A 13 -8.64 11.67 -33.34
C ILE A 13 -8.86 12.34 -31.98
N ILE A 14 -8.09 11.96 -30.96
CA ILE A 14 -8.17 12.56 -29.63
C ILE A 14 -7.76 14.04 -29.66
N PHE A 15 -6.64 14.37 -30.30
CA PHE A 15 -6.15 15.75 -30.39
C PHE A 15 -7.15 16.64 -31.16
N ILE A 16 -7.73 16.10 -32.25
CA ILE A 16 -8.82 16.74 -32.99
C ILE A 16 -10.02 16.98 -32.07
N ALA A 17 -10.45 15.98 -31.29
CA ALA A 17 -11.61 16.08 -30.41
C ALA A 17 -11.39 17.09 -29.27
N ILE A 18 -10.20 17.11 -28.65
CA ILE A 18 -9.83 18.07 -27.61
C ILE A 18 -9.83 19.49 -28.18
N ALA A 19 -9.16 19.72 -29.31
CA ALA A 19 -9.12 21.03 -29.96
C ALA A 19 -10.52 21.51 -30.32
N ARG A 20 -11.39 20.61 -30.81
CA ARG A 20 -12.78 20.94 -31.13
C ARG A 20 -13.61 21.26 -29.88
N CYS A 21 -13.43 20.52 -28.80
CA CYS A 21 -14.08 20.78 -27.52
C CYS A 21 -13.70 22.17 -26.99
N LEU A 22 -12.40 22.50 -27.00
CA LEU A 22 -11.88 23.81 -26.60
C LEU A 22 -12.47 24.95 -27.45
N GLN A 23 -12.58 24.76 -28.77
CA GLN A 23 -13.25 25.73 -29.64
C GLN A 23 -14.71 25.95 -29.25
N MET A 24 -15.46 24.87 -28.96
CA MET A 24 -16.86 25.00 -28.57
C MET A 24 -17.05 25.66 -27.22
N THR A 25 -16.19 25.38 -26.23
CA THR A 25 -16.19 26.06 -24.94
C THR A 25 -15.86 27.54 -25.05
N LEU A 26 -15.06 27.91 -26.05
CA LEU A 26 -14.72 29.30 -26.38
C LEU A 26 -15.66 29.88 -27.45
N CYS A 27 -16.94 29.50 -27.47
CA CYS A 27 -17.96 30.04 -28.39
C CYS A 27 -17.63 29.92 -29.90
N ASN A 28 -16.95 28.84 -30.31
CA ASN A 28 -16.43 28.62 -31.66
C ASN A 28 -15.43 29.68 -32.15
N VAL A 29 -14.68 30.31 -31.23
CA VAL A 29 -13.57 31.21 -31.59
C VAL A 29 -12.40 30.38 -32.13
N GLY A 30 -11.98 30.65 -33.36
CA GLY A 30 -10.81 30.05 -34.00
C GLY A 30 -11.05 29.47 -35.39
N PRO A 31 -9.98 29.22 -36.17
CA PRO A 31 -10.10 28.72 -37.53
C PRO A 31 -10.61 27.26 -37.57
N ARG A 32 -11.46 26.95 -38.56
CA ARG A 32 -12.04 25.60 -38.76
C ARG A 32 -11.01 24.51 -39.03
N TRP A 33 -9.79 24.88 -39.43
CA TRP A 33 -8.67 23.96 -39.67
C TRP A 33 -7.87 23.62 -38.41
N LEU A 34 -8.04 24.34 -37.29
CA LEU A 34 -7.26 24.15 -36.07
C LEU A 34 -7.32 22.71 -35.52
N PRO A 35 -8.48 22.02 -35.47
CA PRO A 35 -8.52 20.64 -35.02
C PRO A 35 -7.68 19.70 -35.89
N LEU A 36 -7.67 19.91 -37.21
CA LEU A 36 -6.87 19.09 -38.13
C LEU A 36 -5.37 19.31 -37.93
N VAL A 37 -4.95 20.56 -37.65
CA VAL A 37 -3.56 20.88 -37.31
C VAL A 37 -3.16 20.26 -35.97
N ALA A 38 -4.06 20.29 -34.97
CA ALA A 38 -3.82 19.59 -33.70
C ALA A 38 -3.65 18.08 -33.93
N GLY A 39 -4.50 17.47 -34.77
CA GLY A 39 -4.36 16.07 -35.17
C GLY A 39 -3.02 15.75 -35.84
N ALA A 40 -2.52 16.62 -36.71
CA ALA A 40 -1.20 16.45 -37.34
C ALA A 40 -0.02 16.53 -36.34
N GLY A 41 -0.25 17.16 -35.17
CA GLY A 41 0.74 17.26 -34.10
C GLY A 41 1.23 15.91 -33.56
N VAL A 42 0.48 14.82 -33.77
CA VAL A 42 0.93 13.47 -33.37
C VAL A 42 2.14 12.96 -34.14
N LEU A 43 2.46 13.58 -35.28
CA LEU A 43 3.62 13.26 -36.10
C LEU A 43 4.90 13.98 -35.65
N ILE A 44 4.78 14.93 -34.70
CA ILE A 44 5.95 15.61 -34.13
C ILE A 44 6.82 14.58 -33.43
N SER A 45 8.10 14.52 -33.79
CA SER A 45 9.04 13.55 -33.24
C SER A 45 9.59 14.01 -31.90
N ILE A 46 9.52 13.16 -30.88
CA ILE A 46 10.19 13.30 -29.58
C ILE A 46 11.13 12.10 -29.43
N ASP A 47 12.42 12.36 -29.21
CA ASP A 47 13.46 11.32 -29.08
C ASP A 47 13.43 10.25 -30.20
N GLY A 48 13.20 10.69 -31.45
CA GLY A 48 13.14 9.82 -32.63
C GLY A 48 11.83 9.04 -32.82
N MET A 49 10.82 9.24 -31.96
CA MET A 49 9.50 8.60 -32.08
C MET A 49 8.37 9.63 -32.28
N PRO A 50 7.38 9.39 -33.15
CA PRO A 50 6.22 10.28 -33.25
C PRO A 50 5.47 10.39 -31.93
N LEU A 51 5.06 11.61 -31.56
CA LEU A 51 4.37 11.96 -30.31
C LEU A 51 3.16 11.06 -30.04
N GLY A 52 2.36 10.73 -31.05
CA GLY A 52 1.22 9.83 -30.88
C GLY A 52 1.62 8.43 -30.41
N ARG A 53 2.79 7.94 -30.81
CA ARG A 53 3.30 6.63 -30.36
C ARG A 53 3.98 6.73 -28.99
N TRP A 54 4.68 7.83 -28.73
CA TRP A 54 5.23 8.13 -27.40
C TRP A 54 4.11 8.20 -26.34
N LEU A 55 3.02 8.93 -26.62
CA LEU A 55 1.86 9.04 -25.73
C LEU A 55 1.13 7.70 -25.53
N HIS A 56 1.14 6.83 -26.55
CA HIS A 56 0.56 5.50 -26.44
C HIS A 56 1.33 4.59 -25.45
N GLY A 57 2.63 4.86 -25.22
CA GLY A 57 3.39 4.18 -24.16
C GLY A 57 3.01 4.59 -22.74
N VAL A 58 2.36 5.76 -22.56
CA VAL A 58 1.96 6.29 -21.26
C VAL A 58 0.57 5.80 -20.83
N ASN A 59 -0.32 5.54 -21.79
CA ASN A 59 -1.67 5.06 -21.51
C ASN A 59 -2.02 3.85 -22.38
N GLY A 60 -2.36 2.73 -21.73
CA GLY A 60 -2.81 1.52 -22.40
C GLY A 60 -4.11 1.76 -23.18
N SER A 61 -4.00 1.69 -24.50
CA SER A 61 -5.04 1.50 -25.52
C SER A 61 -6.49 1.93 -25.23
N PHE A 62 -6.97 2.93 -25.99
CA PHE A 62 -8.39 3.30 -26.03
C PHE A 62 -9.22 2.26 -26.79
N SER A 63 -10.43 1.97 -26.30
CA SER A 63 -11.32 1.01 -26.95
C SER A 63 -11.87 1.55 -28.28
N ILE A 64 -12.23 0.63 -29.18
CA ILE A 64 -12.73 0.99 -30.52
C ILE A 64 -14.03 1.81 -30.44
N PRO A 65 -15.01 1.51 -29.56
CA PRO A 65 -16.18 2.35 -29.40
C PRO A 65 -15.84 3.76 -28.91
N CYS A 66 -14.83 3.94 -28.06
CA CYS A 66 -14.36 5.26 -27.62
C CYS A 66 -13.86 6.08 -28.80
N VAL A 67 -13.00 5.49 -29.64
CA VAL A 67 -12.48 6.14 -30.85
C VAL A 67 -13.62 6.50 -31.81
N CYS A 68 -14.60 5.61 -31.99
CA CYS A 68 -15.76 5.87 -32.85
C CYS A 68 -16.64 7.01 -32.34
N VAL A 69 -16.85 7.11 -31.03
CA VAL A 69 -17.62 8.21 -30.41
C VAL A 69 -16.88 9.54 -30.55
N LEU A 70 -15.56 9.56 -30.35
CA LEU A 70 -14.75 10.78 -30.55
C LEU A 70 -14.71 11.21 -32.02
N LEU A 71 -14.64 10.24 -32.94
CA LEU A 71 -14.69 10.50 -34.38
C LEU A 71 -16.06 11.04 -34.80
N ASP A 72 -17.17 10.46 -34.31
CA ASP A 72 -18.52 10.98 -34.57
C ASP A 72 -18.70 12.39 -33.98
N PHE A 73 -18.20 12.64 -32.76
CA PHE A 73 -18.26 13.97 -32.14
C PHE A 73 -17.62 15.06 -33.01
N PHE A 74 -16.51 14.75 -33.67
CA PHE A 74 -15.86 15.67 -34.59
C PHE A 74 -16.55 15.75 -35.96
N THR A 75 -16.97 14.62 -36.53
CA THR A 75 -17.47 14.54 -37.92
C THR A 75 -18.97 14.84 -38.05
N ALA A 76 -19.78 14.59 -37.02
CA ALA A 76 -21.23 14.78 -37.04
C ALA A 76 -21.67 16.21 -37.42
N PRO A 77 -21.01 17.29 -36.95
CA PRO A 77 -21.34 18.66 -37.38
C PRO A 77 -20.99 18.95 -38.86
N LEU A 78 -20.11 18.15 -39.46
CA LEU A 78 -19.62 18.33 -40.83
C LEU A 78 -20.40 17.49 -41.85
N LEU A 79 -21.04 16.42 -41.39
CA LEU A 79 -21.76 15.47 -42.24
C LEU A 79 -23.27 15.76 -42.22
N LYS A 80 -23.91 15.68 -43.40
CA LYS A 80 -25.38 15.80 -43.51
C LYS A 80 -26.12 14.69 -42.76
N ARG A 81 -25.48 13.53 -42.59
CA ARG A 81 -25.96 12.40 -41.79
C ARG A 81 -24.81 11.97 -40.89
N PRO A 82 -24.92 12.08 -39.55
CA PRO A 82 -23.86 11.66 -38.65
C PRO A 82 -23.62 10.15 -38.78
N PHE A 83 -22.44 9.68 -38.38
CA PHE A 83 -22.11 8.25 -38.41
C PHE A 83 -22.93 7.52 -37.34
N LEU A 84 -22.99 8.07 -36.12
CA LEU A 84 -23.81 7.57 -35.03
C LEU A 84 -25.05 8.45 -34.86
N ASP A 85 -26.23 7.84 -35.05
CA ASP A 85 -27.48 8.49 -34.67
C ASP A 85 -27.66 8.52 -33.15
N GLU A 86 -28.69 9.24 -32.67
CA GLU A 86 -28.94 9.37 -31.24
C GLU A 86 -29.23 8.03 -30.56
N GLN A 87 -29.92 7.12 -31.26
CA GLN A 87 -30.21 5.77 -30.76
C GLN A 87 -28.93 4.95 -30.59
N ALA A 88 -28.03 4.98 -31.55
CA ALA A 88 -26.73 4.32 -31.48
C ALA A 88 -25.86 4.89 -30.35
N ARG A 89 -25.82 6.21 -30.17
CA ARG A 89 -25.07 6.84 -29.07
C ARG A 89 -25.59 6.42 -27.70
N TRP A 90 -26.91 6.33 -27.52
CA TRP A 90 -27.50 5.82 -26.28
C TRP A 90 -27.24 4.34 -26.07
N THR A 91 -27.25 3.55 -27.14
CA THR A 91 -26.96 2.12 -27.08
C THR A 91 -25.52 1.87 -26.64
N ILE A 92 -24.54 2.55 -27.24
CA ILE A 92 -23.14 2.50 -26.82
C ILE A 92 -23.02 2.95 -25.37
N ALA A 93 -23.67 4.05 -24.98
CA ALA A 93 -23.59 4.54 -23.60
C ALA A 93 -24.09 3.53 -22.57
N TRP A 94 -25.23 2.89 -22.81
CA TRP A 94 -25.75 1.86 -21.91
C TRP A 94 -24.90 0.59 -21.90
N MET A 95 -24.46 0.12 -23.07
CA MET A 95 -23.57 -1.03 -23.16
C MET A 95 -22.27 -0.79 -22.38
N SER A 96 -21.61 0.34 -22.59
CA SER A 96 -20.39 0.71 -21.88
C SER A 96 -20.63 0.92 -20.39
N PHE A 97 -21.78 1.47 -19.99
CA PHE A 97 -22.15 1.61 -18.57
C PHE A 97 -22.27 0.25 -17.89
N PHE A 98 -23.03 -0.69 -18.47
CA PHE A 98 -23.21 -2.02 -17.86
C PHE A 98 -21.92 -2.86 -17.90
N SER A 99 -21.18 -2.82 -19.01
CA SER A 99 -19.87 -3.48 -19.10
C SER A 99 -18.88 -2.91 -18.09
N GLY A 100 -18.87 -1.59 -17.88
CA GLY A 100 -17.99 -0.96 -16.90
C GLY A 100 -18.37 -1.26 -15.45
N LEU A 101 -19.67 -1.30 -15.12
CA LEU A 101 -20.16 -1.75 -13.82
C LEU A 101 -19.88 -3.24 -13.56
N PHE A 102 -19.84 -4.05 -14.61
CA PHE A 102 -19.50 -5.47 -14.49
C PHE A 102 -18.00 -5.68 -14.29
N LEU A 103 -17.15 -4.95 -15.02
CA LEU A 103 -15.70 -5.15 -15.02
C LEU A 103 -14.97 -4.36 -13.92
N PHE A 104 -15.19 -3.06 -13.82
CA PHE A 104 -14.32 -2.18 -13.02
C PHE A 104 -14.44 -2.35 -11.51
N PRO A 105 -15.64 -2.59 -10.92
CA PRO A 105 -15.74 -2.95 -9.51
C PRO A 105 -14.95 -4.22 -9.16
N MET A 106 -14.99 -5.24 -10.02
CA MET A 106 -14.24 -6.47 -9.79
C MET A 106 -12.73 -6.26 -10.01
N ALA A 107 -12.35 -5.38 -10.95
CA ALA A 107 -10.95 -4.96 -11.14
C ALA A 107 -10.35 -4.20 -9.93
N ILE A 108 -11.19 -3.58 -9.07
CA ILE A 108 -10.75 -2.98 -7.81
C ILE A 108 -10.94 -3.91 -6.59
N GLY A 109 -11.25 -5.19 -6.82
CA GLY A 109 -11.30 -6.26 -5.81
C GLY A 109 -12.67 -6.53 -5.20
N VAL A 110 -13.77 -6.08 -5.83
CA VAL A 110 -15.13 -6.45 -5.39
C VAL A 110 -15.47 -7.86 -5.88
N GLY A 111 -15.38 -8.85 -4.98
CA GLY A 111 -15.74 -10.25 -5.27
C GLY A 111 -14.55 -11.11 -5.71
N SER A 112 -14.74 -12.44 -5.72
CA SER A 112 -13.71 -13.44 -6.06
C SER A 112 -13.70 -13.89 -7.53
N PHE A 113 -14.71 -13.49 -8.31
CA PHE A 113 -14.82 -13.80 -9.72
C PHE A 113 -14.20 -12.68 -10.54
N ASP A 114 -13.26 -12.99 -11.43
CA ASP A 114 -12.65 -12.01 -12.33
C ASP A 114 -13.29 -12.10 -13.73
N PRO A 115 -14.25 -11.21 -14.06
CA PRO A 115 -14.95 -11.23 -15.34
C PRO A 115 -14.04 -10.82 -16.50
N TYR A 116 -12.92 -10.15 -16.22
CA TYR A 116 -11.98 -9.71 -17.23
C TYR A 116 -11.28 -10.92 -17.89
N GLN A 117 -11.13 -12.03 -17.16
CA GLN A 117 -10.61 -13.27 -17.72
C GLN A 117 -11.51 -13.86 -18.82
N LEU A 118 -12.81 -13.55 -18.84
CA LEU A 118 -13.72 -14.02 -19.90
C LEU A 118 -13.35 -13.50 -21.29
N GLY A 119 -12.58 -12.40 -21.36
CA GLY A 119 -12.06 -11.87 -22.61
C GLY A 119 -10.78 -12.55 -23.09
N ASN A 120 -10.14 -13.39 -22.27
CA ASN A 120 -9.02 -14.24 -22.64
C ASN A 120 -9.55 -15.56 -23.22
N GLY A 121 -9.60 -15.66 -24.55
CA GLY A 121 -10.06 -16.86 -25.27
C GLY A 121 -11.02 -16.55 -26.42
N VAL A 122 -11.11 -17.47 -27.39
CA VAL A 122 -11.67 -17.16 -28.73
C VAL A 122 -13.22 -17.16 -28.77
N LEU A 123 -13.94 -17.80 -27.83
CA LEU A 123 -15.35 -18.19 -28.05
C LEU A 123 -16.43 -17.53 -27.15
N GLY A 124 -16.08 -16.91 -26.02
CA GLY A 124 -17.09 -16.39 -25.07
C GLY A 124 -17.65 -15.01 -25.45
N ILE A 125 -16.93 -13.95 -25.04
CA ILE A 125 -17.35 -12.55 -25.20
C ILE A 125 -17.44 -12.14 -26.68
N THR A 126 -16.60 -12.72 -27.54
CA THR A 126 -16.62 -12.51 -29.00
C THR A 126 -17.96 -12.93 -29.62
N THR A 127 -18.50 -14.08 -29.22
CA THR A 127 -19.80 -14.58 -29.68
C THR A 127 -20.93 -13.68 -29.21
N VAL A 128 -20.89 -13.26 -27.94
CA VAL A 128 -21.89 -12.33 -27.38
C VAL A 128 -21.85 -11.00 -28.11
N ALA A 129 -20.67 -10.43 -28.34
CA ALA A 129 -20.50 -9.18 -29.08
C ALA A 129 -20.97 -9.31 -30.54
N GLY A 130 -20.65 -10.43 -31.22
CA GLY A 130 -21.08 -10.71 -32.59
C GLY A 130 -22.59 -10.86 -32.73
N VAL A 131 -23.24 -11.63 -31.84
CA VAL A 131 -24.70 -11.78 -31.82
C VAL A 131 -25.37 -10.43 -31.52
N THR A 132 -24.84 -9.68 -30.55
CA THR A 132 -25.34 -8.33 -30.23
C THR A 132 -25.22 -7.41 -31.44
N ALA A 133 -24.11 -7.46 -32.18
CA ALA A 133 -23.93 -6.69 -33.41
C ALA A 133 -25.02 -7.02 -34.46
N ILE A 134 -25.27 -8.31 -34.70
CA ILE A 134 -26.30 -8.77 -35.64
C ILE A 134 -27.69 -8.28 -35.21
N VAL A 135 -28.06 -8.43 -33.93
CA VAL A 135 -29.36 -7.98 -33.40
C VAL A 135 -29.53 -6.47 -33.55
N LEU A 136 -28.49 -5.69 -33.25
CA LEU A 136 -28.52 -4.24 -33.41
C LEU A 136 -28.68 -3.84 -34.87
N LEU A 137 -27.94 -4.48 -35.78
CA LEU A 137 -28.03 -4.22 -37.21
C LEU A 137 -29.42 -4.57 -37.78
N TRP A 138 -30.00 -5.70 -37.36
CA TRP A 138 -31.35 -6.09 -37.74
C TRP A 138 -32.37 -5.03 -37.32
N ASN A 139 -32.22 -4.49 -36.11
CA ASN A 139 -33.09 -3.43 -35.58
C ASN A 139 -32.78 -2.03 -36.12
N GLY A 140 -31.92 -1.92 -37.15
CA GLY A 140 -31.54 -0.63 -37.76
C GLY A 140 -30.65 0.25 -36.89
N ASN A 141 -30.08 -0.29 -35.81
CA ASN A 141 -29.25 0.45 -34.86
C ASN A 141 -27.77 0.44 -35.26
N ARG A 142 -27.23 1.62 -35.50
CA ARG A 142 -25.85 1.79 -36.01
C ARG A 142 -24.76 1.42 -35.02
N ALA A 143 -25.07 1.27 -33.73
CA ALA A 143 -24.12 0.73 -32.76
C ALA A 143 -23.65 -0.70 -33.14
N GLY A 144 -24.46 -1.45 -33.89
CA GLY A 144 -24.05 -2.75 -34.43
C GLY A 144 -22.83 -2.65 -35.36
N TRP A 145 -22.73 -1.59 -36.17
CA TRP A 145 -21.56 -1.36 -37.02
C TRP A 145 -20.29 -1.07 -36.20
N VAL A 146 -20.42 -0.39 -35.07
CA VAL A 146 -19.28 -0.14 -34.17
C VAL A 146 -18.74 -1.47 -33.65
N LEU A 147 -19.60 -2.39 -33.22
CA LEU A 147 -19.18 -3.73 -32.77
C LEU A 147 -18.55 -4.56 -33.90
N VAL A 148 -19.04 -4.44 -35.13
CA VAL A 148 -18.42 -5.09 -36.30
C VAL A 148 -17.01 -4.55 -36.52
N VAL A 149 -16.83 -3.23 -36.49
CA VAL A 149 -15.50 -2.61 -36.60
C VAL A 149 -14.61 -3.04 -35.44
N THR A 150 -15.13 -3.10 -34.22
CA THR A 150 -14.41 -3.62 -33.05
C THR A 150 -13.90 -5.05 -33.29
N GLY A 151 -14.75 -5.93 -33.80
CA GLY A 151 -14.37 -7.30 -34.13
C GLY A 151 -13.30 -7.39 -35.22
N ILE A 152 -13.38 -6.55 -36.26
CA ILE A 152 -12.36 -6.46 -37.31
C ILE A 152 -11.03 -5.96 -36.73
N CYS A 153 -11.06 -4.93 -35.89
CA CYS A 153 -9.85 -4.40 -35.25
C CYS A 153 -9.20 -5.43 -34.32
N TRP A 154 -10.00 -6.22 -33.61
CA TRP A 154 -9.49 -7.32 -32.77
C TRP A 154 -8.82 -8.41 -33.60
N GLN A 155 -9.44 -8.85 -34.69
CA GLN A 155 -8.83 -9.83 -35.62
C GLN A 155 -7.56 -9.30 -36.30
N ALA A 156 -7.51 -8.00 -36.58
CA ALA A 156 -6.36 -7.33 -37.17
C ALA A 156 -5.26 -6.98 -36.16
N ARG A 157 -5.46 -7.31 -34.87
CA ARG A 157 -4.57 -6.96 -33.75
C ARG A 157 -4.24 -5.46 -33.72
N CYS A 158 -5.24 -4.59 -33.88
CA CYS A 158 -5.01 -3.15 -33.87
C CYS A 158 -4.48 -2.64 -32.52
N ILE A 159 -4.86 -3.29 -31.43
CA ILE A 159 -4.39 -3.04 -30.07
C ILE A 159 -3.49 -4.22 -29.64
N GLU A 160 -2.40 -3.94 -28.92
CA GLU A 160 -1.42 -4.97 -28.51
C GLU A 160 -2.00 -6.06 -27.60
N SER A 161 -3.11 -5.78 -26.91
CA SER A 161 -3.79 -6.75 -26.06
C SER A 161 -4.50 -7.84 -26.87
N GLU A 162 -4.44 -9.08 -26.39
CA GLU A 162 -5.23 -10.19 -26.93
C GLU A 162 -6.64 -10.25 -26.33
N ASN A 163 -6.90 -9.51 -25.24
CA ASN A 163 -8.16 -9.53 -24.52
C ASN A 163 -9.22 -8.66 -25.23
N VAL A 164 -10.36 -9.26 -25.55
CA VAL A 164 -11.46 -8.61 -26.30
C VAL A 164 -12.07 -7.44 -25.51
N TRP A 165 -12.02 -7.46 -24.18
CA TRP A 165 -12.55 -6.38 -23.36
C TRP A 165 -11.88 -5.04 -23.64
N ASP A 166 -10.56 -5.05 -23.90
CA ASP A 166 -9.79 -3.83 -24.18
C ASP A 166 -10.22 -3.17 -25.51
N TYR A 167 -10.80 -3.96 -26.42
CA TYR A 167 -11.37 -3.46 -27.65
C TYR A 167 -12.80 -2.92 -27.47
N LEU A 168 -13.54 -3.42 -26.47
CA LEU A 168 -14.95 -3.11 -26.24
C LEU A 168 -15.17 -1.95 -25.28
N ILE A 169 -14.31 -1.78 -24.28
CA ILE A 169 -14.49 -0.77 -23.24
C ILE A 169 -13.16 -0.32 -22.65
N ASP A 170 -13.10 0.97 -22.30
CA ASP A 170 -12.00 1.57 -21.56
C ASP A 170 -12.54 2.53 -20.48
N PRO A 171 -11.71 2.94 -19.50
CA PRO A 171 -12.13 3.83 -18.41
C PRO A 171 -12.66 5.20 -18.88
N VAL A 172 -12.13 5.73 -19.98
CA VAL A 172 -12.54 7.04 -20.53
C VAL A 172 -13.93 6.94 -21.14
N LEU A 173 -14.19 5.89 -21.92
CA LEU A 173 -15.52 5.62 -22.46
C LEU A 173 -16.55 5.41 -21.35
N PHE A 174 -16.21 4.63 -20.32
CA PHE A 174 -17.12 4.42 -19.19
C PHE A 174 -17.44 5.72 -18.44
N ALA A 175 -16.43 6.52 -18.09
CA ALA A 175 -16.63 7.78 -17.39
C ALA A 175 -17.50 8.76 -18.20
N THR A 176 -17.23 8.89 -19.51
CA THR A 176 -18.01 9.78 -20.39
C THR A 176 -19.45 9.30 -20.56
N CYS A 177 -19.69 7.99 -20.60
CA CYS A 177 -21.03 7.42 -20.65
C CYS A 177 -21.80 7.61 -19.34
N CYS A 178 -21.14 7.44 -18.19
CA CYS A 178 -21.70 7.76 -16.87
C CYS A 178 -22.18 9.21 -16.80
N LEU A 179 -21.32 10.16 -17.18
CA LEU A 179 -21.66 11.59 -17.22
C LEU A 179 -22.85 11.88 -18.14
N ARG A 180 -22.92 11.24 -19.32
CA ARG A 180 -24.04 11.38 -20.25
C ARG A 180 -25.35 10.86 -19.66
N ILE A 181 -25.33 9.68 -19.04
CA ILE A 181 -26.50 9.05 -18.44
C ILE A 181 -27.02 9.91 -17.28
N VAL A 182 -26.13 10.27 -16.33
CA VAL A 182 -26.47 11.13 -15.18
C VAL A 182 -26.98 12.49 -15.63
N GLY A 183 -26.34 13.11 -16.63
CA GLY A 183 -26.78 14.39 -17.17
C GLY A 183 -28.18 14.32 -17.78
N ALA A 184 -28.52 13.24 -18.49
CA ALA A 184 -29.84 13.07 -19.08
C ALA A 184 -30.94 12.73 -18.06
N THR A 185 -30.65 11.92 -17.04
CA THR A 185 -31.59 11.67 -15.93
C THR A 185 -31.80 12.93 -15.11
N PHE A 186 -30.73 13.70 -14.83
CA PHE A 186 -30.83 14.99 -14.16
C PHE A 186 -31.68 15.98 -14.96
N PHE A 187 -31.44 16.12 -16.26
CA PHE A 187 -32.19 17.05 -17.11
C PHE A 187 -33.68 16.66 -17.26
N LYS A 188 -33.98 15.36 -17.43
CA LYS A 188 -35.36 14.85 -17.42
C LYS A 188 -36.03 15.07 -16.06
N GLY A 189 -35.31 14.86 -14.96
CA GLY A 189 -35.78 15.14 -13.61
C GLY A 189 -36.09 16.62 -13.41
N VAL A 190 -35.22 17.52 -13.86
CA VAL A 190 -35.44 18.98 -13.84
C VAL A 190 -36.62 19.39 -14.72
N GLN A 191 -36.85 18.76 -15.87
CA GLN A 191 -38.03 19.04 -16.71
C GLN A 191 -39.33 18.54 -16.09
N LEU A 192 -39.34 17.35 -15.48
CA LEU A 192 -40.47 16.84 -14.69
C LEU A 192 -40.77 17.74 -13.50
N LEU A 193 -39.73 18.20 -12.79
CA LEU A 193 -39.86 19.15 -11.69
C LEU A 193 -40.36 20.53 -12.14
N LYS A 194 -39.92 21.05 -13.29
CA LYS A 194 -40.47 22.29 -13.88
C LYS A 194 -41.95 22.14 -14.28
N GLY A 195 -42.37 20.94 -14.68
CA GLY A 195 -43.79 20.61 -14.91
C GLY A 195 -44.59 20.59 -13.61
N ILE A 196 -44.03 20.02 -12.54
CA ILE A 196 -44.66 19.94 -11.20
C ILE A 196 -44.72 21.31 -10.51
N VAL A 197 -43.68 22.15 -10.66
CA VAL A 197 -43.61 23.51 -10.07
C VAL A 197 -44.60 24.49 -10.71
N ARG A 198 -45.14 24.18 -11.89
CA ARG A 198 -46.26 24.93 -12.50
C ARG A 198 -47.64 24.57 -11.92
N GLY A 199 -47.75 23.50 -11.13
CA GLY A 199 -48.96 23.14 -10.36
C GLY A 199 -48.81 23.50 -8.89
N GLU A 200 -49.75 24.26 -8.36
CA GLU A 200 -49.69 24.94 -7.05
C GLU A 200 -49.45 24.03 -5.83
N SER A 201 -48.49 24.40 -4.95
CA SER A 201 -48.66 24.65 -3.51
C SER A 201 -47.28 24.94 -2.86
N ARG A 202 -47.25 25.67 -1.73
CA ARG A 202 -46.01 25.93 -0.97
C ARG A 202 -45.34 24.64 -0.43
N VAL A 203 -46.11 23.58 -0.22
CA VAL A 203 -45.63 22.29 0.30
C VAL A 203 -44.79 21.57 -0.75
N THR A 204 -45.19 21.63 -2.02
CA THR A 204 -44.47 21.00 -3.13
C THR A 204 -43.08 21.62 -3.35
N ARG A 205 -42.90 22.91 -3.06
CA ARG A 205 -41.57 23.57 -3.15
C ARG A 205 -40.60 23.11 -2.07
N ALA A 206 -41.09 22.85 -0.85
CA ALA A 206 -40.27 22.36 0.26
C ALA A 206 -39.83 20.90 0.05
N THR A 207 -40.73 20.05 -0.46
CA THR A 207 -40.40 18.65 -0.78
C THR A 207 -39.42 18.55 -1.96
N VAL A 208 -39.55 19.42 -2.96
CA VAL A 208 -38.61 19.48 -4.10
C VAL A 208 -37.22 19.99 -3.68
N ALA A 209 -37.14 20.94 -2.75
CA ALA A 209 -35.86 21.37 -2.17
C ALA A 209 -35.19 20.24 -1.36
N GLY A 210 -35.98 19.48 -0.59
CA GLY A 210 -35.50 18.31 0.14
C GLY A 210 -34.93 17.20 -0.76
N ILE A 211 -35.61 16.89 -1.87
CA ILE A 211 -35.13 15.91 -2.86
C ILE A 211 -33.85 16.41 -3.56
N MET A 212 -33.72 17.71 -3.79
CA MET A 212 -32.50 18.29 -4.38
C MET A 212 -31.28 18.19 -3.45
N CYS A 213 -31.48 18.31 -2.12
CA CYS A 213 -30.42 18.08 -1.13
C CYS A 213 -30.01 16.59 -1.05
N CYS A 214 -30.96 15.66 -1.18
CA CYS A 214 -30.65 14.23 -1.18
C CYS A 214 -29.87 13.78 -2.43
N ILE A 215 -30.09 14.39 -3.59
CA ILE A 215 -29.37 14.07 -4.85
C ILE A 215 -27.97 14.69 -4.88
N LEU A 216 -27.74 15.81 -4.18
CA LEU A 216 -26.44 16.51 -4.12
C LEU A 216 -25.49 15.98 -3.04
N GLY A 217 -25.89 15.00 -2.24
CA GLY A 217 -25.03 14.40 -1.22
C GLY A 217 -24.58 15.37 -0.12
N VAL A 218 -25.33 16.46 0.11
CA VAL A 218 -25.11 17.36 1.25
C VAL A 218 -26.02 16.89 2.38
N HIS A 219 -25.44 16.15 3.31
CA HIS A 219 -26.10 15.80 4.57
C HIS A 219 -26.15 17.07 5.44
N MET A 220 -27.34 17.65 5.61
CA MET A 220 -27.59 18.58 6.71
C MET A 220 -27.86 17.73 7.95
N PRO A 221 -27.01 17.78 9.00
CA PRO A 221 -27.24 17.01 10.21
C PRO A 221 -28.52 17.48 10.90
N SER A 222 -29.25 16.54 11.51
CA SER A 222 -30.44 16.84 12.29
C SER A 222 -30.03 17.57 13.57
N GLU A 223 -30.79 18.59 13.98
CA GLU A 223 -30.52 19.38 15.20
C GLU A 223 -30.50 18.53 16.49
N ALA A 224 -31.01 17.29 16.45
CA ALA A 224 -31.02 16.37 17.59
C ALA A 224 -29.71 15.56 17.72
N ASP A 225 -29.00 15.29 16.63
CA ASP A 225 -27.73 14.55 16.65
C ASP A 225 -26.52 15.46 16.94
N THR A 226 -26.66 16.76 16.66
CA THR A 226 -25.64 17.77 17.02
C THR A 226 -25.61 18.09 18.52
N ALA A 227 -26.68 17.87 19.28
CA ALA A 227 -26.72 18.22 20.69
C ALA A 227 -25.88 17.29 21.60
N GLN A 228 -25.64 16.03 21.18
CA GLN A 228 -24.80 15.10 21.96
C GLN A 228 -23.34 15.03 21.49
N ILE A 229 -23.03 15.48 20.27
CA ILE A 229 -21.66 15.50 19.73
C ILE A 229 -21.01 16.90 19.91
N ALA A 230 -21.79 17.97 20.04
CA ALA A 230 -21.27 19.33 20.20
C ALA A 230 -20.94 19.76 21.64
N GLU A 231 -21.24 18.94 22.66
CA GLU A 231 -20.85 19.25 24.05
C GLU A 231 -19.37 18.95 24.37
N GLN A 232 -18.58 18.51 23.37
CA GLN A 232 -17.12 18.36 23.48
C GLN A 232 -16.35 18.98 22.32
N SER A 233 -16.81 20.12 21.79
CA SER A 233 -15.94 21.00 21.00
C SER A 233 -15.41 22.12 21.89
N PRO A 234 -14.10 22.19 22.16
CA PRO A 234 -13.54 23.25 22.99
C PRO A 234 -13.63 24.58 22.23
N GLU A 235 -14.52 25.45 22.71
CA GLU A 235 -14.42 26.88 22.45
C GLU A 235 -13.07 27.43 22.96
N LYS A 236 -12.56 28.41 22.20
CA LYS A 236 -11.39 29.26 22.45
C LYS A 236 -10.04 28.61 22.19
N SER A 237 -9.44 28.99 21.05
CA SER A 237 -8.02 29.30 20.87
C SER A 237 -7.08 28.85 22.00
N SER A 238 -6.89 27.54 22.15
CA SER A 238 -5.70 26.96 22.74
C SER A 238 -4.94 26.32 21.60
N SER A 239 -3.64 26.62 21.46
CA SER A 239 -2.78 25.78 20.64
C SER A 239 -3.01 24.31 21.01
N LEU A 240 -3.25 23.45 20.01
CA LEU A 240 -3.26 22.00 20.24
C LEU A 240 -1.96 21.63 20.97
N ALA A 241 -2.08 20.86 22.06
CA ALA A 241 -0.94 20.39 22.84
C ALA A 241 0.06 19.70 21.91
N THR A 242 1.34 20.04 22.02
CA THR A 242 2.44 19.36 21.34
C THR A 242 2.69 18.00 21.97
N ILE A 243 3.52 17.18 21.33
CA ILE A 243 3.90 15.88 21.92
C ILE A 243 4.65 16.06 23.24
N ASP A 244 5.48 17.11 23.34
CA ASP A 244 6.21 17.45 24.57
C ASP A 244 5.25 17.85 25.69
N ASP A 245 4.19 18.62 25.38
CA ASP A 245 3.15 18.97 26.35
C ASP A 245 2.42 17.73 26.89
N ILE A 246 2.14 16.75 26.01
CA ILE A 246 1.52 15.48 26.40
C ILE A 246 2.48 14.66 27.28
N ASP A 247 3.75 14.58 26.89
CA ASP A 247 4.77 13.84 27.63
C ASP A 247 5.05 14.46 29.01
N GLU A 248 5.07 15.79 29.12
CA GLU A 248 5.17 16.49 30.40
C GLU A 248 3.93 16.25 31.29
N ALA A 249 2.72 16.36 30.73
CA ALA A 249 1.48 16.07 31.44
C ALA A 249 1.41 14.61 31.94
N TRP A 250 1.91 13.67 31.14
CA TRP A 250 2.06 12.27 31.54
C TRP A 250 3.08 12.13 32.66
N ALA A 251 4.26 12.73 32.56
CA ALA A 251 5.31 12.63 33.58
C ALA A 251 4.82 13.13 34.97
N LEU A 252 4.07 14.23 35.00
CA LEU A 252 3.44 14.74 36.22
C LEU A 252 2.40 13.76 36.79
N THR A 253 1.60 13.15 35.93
CA THR A 253 0.58 12.17 36.33
C THR A 253 1.20 10.88 36.84
N ALA A 254 2.20 10.35 36.12
CA ALA A 254 2.96 9.16 36.50
C ALA A 254 3.64 9.34 37.85
N THR A 255 4.22 10.51 38.13
CA THR A 255 4.83 10.82 39.43
C THR A 255 3.81 10.73 40.57
N LYS A 256 2.60 11.27 40.38
CA LYS A 256 1.53 11.17 41.40
C LYS A 256 1.07 9.73 41.62
N LEU A 257 0.94 8.95 40.53
CA LEU A 257 0.58 7.54 40.63
C LEU A 257 1.68 6.71 41.33
N GLN A 258 2.95 7.00 41.07
CA GLN A 258 4.08 6.37 41.76
C GLN A 258 4.10 6.67 43.26
N GLN A 259 3.84 7.93 43.65
CA GLN A 259 3.74 8.29 45.07
C GLN A 259 2.62 7.53 45.77
N ARG A 260 1.48 7.32 45.08
CA ARG A 260 0.37 6.50 45.60
C ARG A 260 0.75 5.01 45.68
N ALA A 261 1.42 4.46 44.68
CA ALA A 261 1.91 3.09 44.70
C ALA A 261 2.86 2.85 45.89
N ALA A 262 3.79 3.77 46.12
CA ALA A 262 4.72 3.74 47.25
C ALA A 262 4.00 3.83 48.61
N ALA A 263 2.98 4.69 48.72
CA ALA A 263 2.17 4.79 49.94
C ALA A 263 1.40 3.50 50.25
N LEU A 264 0.97 2.77 49.20
CA LEU A 264 0.34 1.45 49.32
C LEU A 264 1.36 0.31 49.48
N LYS A 265 2.66 0.58 49.43
CA LYS A 265 3.74 -0.42 49.39
C LYS A 265 3.55 -1.48 48.30
N ASN A 266 2.95 -1.07 47.17
CA ASN A 266 2.72 -1.95 46.03
C ASN A 266 3.85 -1.79 45.02
N GLU A 267 4.89 -2.62 45.15
CA GLU A 267 6.09 -2.58 44.30
C GLU A 267 5.76 -2.89 42.84
N LEU A 268 4.84 -3.83 42.59
CA LEU A 268 4.40 -4.21 41.25
C LEU A 268 3.84 -3.01 40.48
N LEU A 269 2.86 -2.30 41.06
CA LEU A 269 2.29 -1.11 40.41
C LEU A 269 3.31 0.01 40.27
N ALA A 270 4.18 0.22 41.27
CA ALA A 270 5.23 1.23 41.19
C ALA A 270 6.18 0.97 40.00
N GLU A 271 6.61 -0.28 39.82
CA GLU A 271 7.45 -0.71 38.71
C GLU A 271 6.73 -0.59 37.36
N MET A 272 5.47 -1.06 37.26
CA MET A 272 4.68 -0.95 36.03
C MET A 272 4.50 0.51 35.59
N ILE A 273 4.23 1.43 36.52
CA ILE A 273 4.11 2.86 36.22
C ILE A 273 5.47 3.44 35.79
N ASP A 274 6.57 2.99 36.40
CA ASP A 274 7.92 3.45 36.04
C ASP A 274 8.32 3.02 34.63
N GLN A 275 8.09 1.76 34.29
CA GLN A 275 8.34 1.21 32.94
C GLN A 275 7.47 1.86 31.85
N TRP A 276 6.40 2.56 32.24
CA TRP A 276 5.53 3.30 31.33
C TRP A 276 6.00 4.73 31.04
N LYS A 277 7.12 5.17 31.64
CA LYS A 277 7.78 6.42 31.27
C LYS A 277 8.51 6.23 29.93
N MET A 278 8.30 7.16 29.01
CA MET A 278 9.05 7.20 27.77
C MET A 278 10.32 8.01 27.97
N THR A 279 11.48 7.47 27.58
CA THR A 279 12.65 8.29 27.32
C THR A 279 12.46 8.92 25.95
N THR A 280 11.91 10.14 25.89
CA THR A 280 11.74 10.91 24.65
C THR A 280 13.09 11.32 24.02
N ALA A 281 14.16 11.27 24.80
CA ALA A 281 15.52 11.57 24.37
C ALA A 281 16.22 10.33 23.83
N GLY A 282 16.04 10.02 22.56
CA GLY A 282 16.81 8.96 21.91
C GLY A 282 16.89 9.14 20.41
N ASP A 283 18.09 8.99 19.87
CA ASP A 283 18.34 8.87 18.44
C ASP A 283 18.00 7.46 17.93
N VAL A 284 16.83 6.95 18.32
CA VAL A 284 16.33 5.62 18.02
C VAL A 284 14.84 5.66 17.75
N GLN A 285 14.34 4.71 16.96
CA GLN A 285 12.91 4.48 16.84
C GLN A 285 12.46 3.53 17.97
N HIS A 286 11.33 3.85 18.60
CA HIS A 286 10.68 2.97 19.58
C HIS A 286 9.54 2.20 18.92
N ILE A 287 9.56 0.87 19.08
CA ILE A 287 8.58 -0.05 18.49
C ILE A 287 7.90 -0.77 19.65
N PHE A 288 6.58 -0.72 19.68
CA PHE A 288 5.79 -1.24 20.80
C PHE A 288 5.20 -2.61 20.46
N ARG A 289 5.31 -3.53 21.42
CA ARG A 289 4.51 -4.75 21.40
C ARG A 289 3.09 -4.39 21.83
N ILE A 290 2.13 -4.50 20.91
CA ILE A 290 0.73 -4.16 21.19
C ILE A 290 0.00 -5.40 21.71
N PRO A 291 -0.42 -5.44 22.99
CA PRO A 291 -1.18 -6.58 23.53
C PRO A 291 -2.58 -6.63 22.92
N GLN A 292 -3.31 -7.74 23.10
CA GLN A 292 -4.69 -7.85 22.62
C GLN A 292 -5.65 -6.91 23.36
N SER A 293 -5.51 -6.82 24.69
CA SER A 293 -6.31 -5.97 25.57
C SER A 293 -5.51 -5.57 26.81
N VAL A 294 -6.02 -4.61 27.58
CA VAL A 294 -5.45 -4.25 28.89
C VAL A 294 -5.92 -5.25 29.95
N GLU A 295 -5.01 -6.07 30.46
CA GLU A 295 -5.30 -7.03 31.53
C GLU A 295 -4.80 -6.53 32.89
N ARG A 296 -5.65 -6.66 33.92
CA ARG A 296 -5.26 -6.37 35.30
C ARG A 296 -4.31 -7.47 35.80
N PRO A 297 -3.20 -7.11 36.48
CA PRO A 297 -2.34 -8.11 37.10
C PRO A 297 -3.12 -9.04 38.04
N VAL A 298 -2.87 -10.35 37.92
CA VAL A 298 -3.61 -11.39 38.66
C VAL A 298 -3.45 -11.23 40.17
N ASP A 299 -2.26 -10.84 40.62
CA ASP A 299 -1.91 -10.68 42.04
C ASP A 299 -2.52 -9.44 42.70
N LEU A 300 -3.27 -8.63 41.95
CA LEU A 300 -3.86 -7.39 42.42
C LEU A 300 -5.25 -7.61 43.03
N HIS A 301 -5.31 -7.93 44.32
CA HIS A 301 -6.57 -8.25 45.01
C HIS A 301 -7.09 -7.14 45.94
N ASP A 302 -6.20 -6.28 46.43
CA ASP A 302 -6.57 -5.20 47.35
C ASP A 302 -7.38 -4.09 46.65
N ALA A 303 -8.41 -3.58 47.31
CA ALA A 303 -9.32 -2.59 46.71
C ALA A 303 -8.59 -1.27 46.37
N ALA A 304 -7.72 -0.78 47.24
CA ALA A 304 -6.98 0.45 46.99
C ALA A 304 -5.95 0.27 45.85
N ALA A 305 -5.34 -0.92 45.76
CA ALA A 305 -4.48 -1.28 44.63
C ALA A 305 -5.27 -1.36 43.31
N ILE A 306 -6.48 -1.94 43.31
CA ILE A 306 -7.37 -1.99 42.15
C ILE A 306 -7.78 -0.58 41.71
N ASP A 307 -8.12 0.31 42.64
CA ASP A 307 -8.44 1.70 42.33
C ASP A 307 -7.25 2.43 41.71
N LEU A 308 -6.03 2.22 42.25
CA LEU A 308 -4.81 2.77 41.67
C LEU A 308 -4.54 2.24 40.26
N TRP A 309 -4.77 0.94 40.03
CA TRP A 309 -4.68 0.35 38.69
C TRP A 309 -5.68 0.98 37.71
N ASN A 310 -6.94 1.15 38.13
CA ASN A 310 -7.97 1.78 37.31
C ASN A 310 -7.62 3.24 36.98
N ASP A 311 -7.06 3.98 37.94
CA ASP A 311 -6.57 5.34 37.72
C ASP A 311 -5.39 5.38 36.74
N PHE A 312 -4.47 4.41 36.84
CA PHE A 312 -3.35 4.27 35.90
C PHE A 312 -3.84 3.99 34.48
N VAL A 313 -4.78 3.05 34.30
CA VAL A 313 -5.38 2.75 32.99
C VAL A 313 -6.16 3.96 32.45
N THR A 314 -6.90 4.66 33.30
CA THR A 314 -7.65 5.88 32.92
C THR A 314 -6.70 6.98 32.45
N ALA A 315 -5.59 7.19 33.16
CA ALA A 315 -4.56 8.14 32.78
C ALA A 315 -3.93 7.79 31.42
N ARG A 316 -3.62 6.51 31.18
CA ARG A 316 -3.12 6.03 29.88
C ARG A 316 -4.10 6.31 28.74
N LYS A 317 -5.38 5.98 28.92
CA LYS A 317 -6.42 6.24 27.90
C LYS A 317 -6.55 7.72 27.59
N LYS A 318 -6.48 8.60 28.59
CA LYS A 318 -6.48 10.05 28.39
C LYS A 318 -5.28 10.54 27.55
N THR A 319 -4.09 9.98 27.81
CA THR A 319 -2.90 10.24 26.99
C THR A 319 -3.11 9.75 25.56
N ALA A 320 -3.64 8.53 25.39
CA ALA A 320 -3.93 7.93 24.08
C ALA A 320 -4.86 8.83 23.24
N GLU A 321 -5.93 9.37 23.81
CA GLU A 321 -6.82 10.29 23.09
C GLU A 321 -6.09 11.57 22.62
N SER A 322 -5.20 12.11 23.45
CA SER A 322 -4.44 13.32 23.10
C SER A 322 -3.44 13.04 21.98
N GLU A 323 -2.75 11.90 22.03
CA GLU A 323 -1.85 11.42 20.97
C GLU A 323 -2.62 11.11 19.68
N PHE A 324 -3.84 10.58 19.78
CA PHE A 324 -4.68 10.28 18.63
C PHE A 324 -5.09 11.56 17.89
N VAL A 325 -5.50 12.60 18.61
CA VAL A 325 -5.79 13.92 18.02
C VAL A 325 -4.56 14.48 17.28
N LEU A 326 -3.38 14.38 17.87
CA LEU A 326 -2.13 14.76 17.18
C LEU A 326 -1.86 13.91 15.94
N SER A 327 -2.12 12.60 16.00
CA SER A 327 -1.93 11.69 14.86
C SER A 327 -2.81 12.08 13.67
N VAL A 328 -4.06 12.50 13.94
CA VAL A 328 -5.01 12.96 12.93
C VAL A 328 -4.52 14.26 12.29
N LYS A 329 -4.05 15.22 13.10
CA LYS A 329 -3.46 16.46 12.60
C LYS A 329 -2.23 16.21 11.73
N ALA A 330 -1.31 15.35 12.19
CA ALA A 330 -0.12 14.99 11.43
C ALA A 330 -0.48 14.37 10.07
N ALA A 331 -1.47 13.48 10.01
CA ALA A 331 -1.95 12.92 8.75
C ALA A 331 -2.53 13.98 7.80
N GLN A 332 -3.34 14.92 8.32
CA GLN A 332 -3.93 16.01 7.54
C GLN A 332 -2.88 16.95 6.95
N GLU A 333 -1.75 17.13 7.64
CA GLU A 333 -0.61 17.94 7.19
C GLU A 333 0.38 17.14 6.31
N GLY A 334 0.08 15.88 5.99
CA GLY A 334 0.94 15.02 5.17
C GLY A 334 2.15 14.43 5.89
N ARG A 335 2.27 14.60 7.21
CA ARG A 335 3.34 14.04 8.06
C ARG A 335 3.02 12.59 8.44
N ARG A 336 3.03 11.70 7.45
CA ARG A 336 2.57 10.31 7.57
C ARG A 336 3.35 9.48 8.58
N CYS A 337 4.68 9.59 8.58
CA CYS A 337 5.50 8.75 9.45
C CYS A 337 5.35 9.15 10.92
N GLU A 338 5.16 10.44 11.20
CA GLU A 338 4.83 10.92 12.54
C GLU A 338 3.41 10.51 12.97
N SER A 339 2.43 10.65 12.08
CA SER A 339 1.06 10.17 12.35
C SER A 339 1.06 8.68 12.73
N LEU A 340 1.82 7.87 12.00
CA LEU A 340 1.95 6.44 12.29
C LEU A 340 2.64 6.17 13.63
N GLN A 341 3.73 6.88 13.94
CA GLN A 341 4.41 6.77 15.22
C GLN A 341 3.47 7.12 16.39
N LEU A 342 2.68 8.19 16.25
CA LEU A 342 1.68 8.58 17.24
C LEU A 342 0.60 7.49 17.39
N LEU A 343 0.11 6.90 16.29
CA LEU A 343 -0.88 5.81 16.37
C LEU A 343 -0.37 4.60 17.16
N TYR A 344 0.91 4.24 17.05
CA TYR A 344 1.47 3.16 17.86
C TYR A 344 1.68 3.56 19.33
N ARG A 345 1.91 4.85 19.63
CA ARG A 345 1.86 5.37 21.01
C ARG A 345 0.44 5.29 21.59
N VAL A 346 -0.58 5.64 20.79
CA VAL A 346 -2.00 5.47 21.13
C VAL A 346 -2.27 4.00 21.47
N LEU A 347 -1.86 3.06 20.63
CA LEU A 347 -2.10 1.63 20.85
C LEU A 347 -1.32 1.04 22.03
N ARG A 348 -0.13 1.59 22.35
CA ARG A 348 0.57 1.23 23.58
C ARG A 348 -0.27 1.65 24.80
N ASN A 349 -0.79 2.87 24.77
CA ASN A 349 -1.53 3.44 25.89
C ASN A 349 -2.94 2.84 26.03
N ASP A 350 -3.66 2.70 24.92
CA ASP A 350 -4.97 2.05 24.80
C ASP A 350 -4.98 1.01 23.65
N PRO A 351 -4.62 -0.25 23.94
CA PRO A 351 -4.63 -1.36 22.98
C PRO A 351 -5.99 -1.63 22.32
N ASP A 352 -7.08 -1.19 22.93
CA ASP A 352 -8.45 -1.38 22.43
C ASP A 352 -8.97 -0.19 21.61
N HIS A 353 -8.15 0.83 21.38
CA HIS A 353 -8.53 2.04 20.64
C HIS A 353 -8.90 1.72 19.18
N ALA A 354 -10.21 1.63 18.91
CA ALA A 354 -10.75 1.05 17.68
C ALA A 354 -10.30 1.76 16.39
N LEU A 355 -10.27 3.09 16.39
CA LEU A 355 -9.83 3.86 15.22
C LEU A 355 -8.32 3.72 14.98
N ALA A 356 -7.53 3.59 16.04
CA ALA A 356 -6.08 3.41 15.92
C ALA A 356 -5.75 2.01 15.39
N ARG A 357 -6.45 0.97 15.89
CA ARG A 357 -6.38 -0.40 15.36
C ARG A 357 -6.71 -0.45 13.87
N ASN A 358 -7.83 0.17 13.47
CA ASN A 358 -8.23 0.23 12.07
C ASN A 358 -7.19 0.96 11.20
N ALA A 359 -6.73 2.14 11.64
CA ALA A 359 -5.76 2.96 10.92
C ALA A 359 -4.45 2.22 10.63
N THR A 360 -4.01 1.41 11.59
CA THR A 360 -2.73 0.70 11.55
C THR A 360 -2.81 -0.72 10.98
N GLY A 361 -4.01 -1.24 10.67
CA GLY A 361 -4.16 -2.45 9.86
C GLY A 361 -4.98 -3.58 10.47
N TRP A 362 -5.48 -3.43 11.70
CA TRP A 362 -6.27 -4.45 12.39
C TRP A 362 -7.77 -4.33 12.10
N VAL A 363 -8.46 -5.46 12.18
CA VAL A 363 -9.91 -5.58 12.17
C VAL A 363 -10.39 -6.28 13.43
N ARG A 364 -11.63 -6.01 13.81
CA ARG A 364 -12.27 -6.68 14.95
C ARG A 364 -12.92 -7.97 14.47
N HIS A 365 -12.54 -9.10 15.08
CA HIS A 365 -13.17 -10.42 14.85
C HIS A 365 -13.54 -11.01 16.21
N GLY A 366 -14.84 -11.11 16.49
CA GLY A 366 -15.33 -11.39 17.84
C GLY A 366 -14.83 -10.34 18.85
N GLU A 367 -14.13 -10.83 19.88
CA GLU A 367 -13.55 -10.00 20.95
C GLU A 367 -12.08 -9.62 20.68
N GLN A 368 -11.49 -10.09 19.58
CA GLN A 368 -10.06 -9.94 19.31
C GLN A 368 -9.77 -8.92 18.20
N TRP A 369 -8.60 -8.29 18.31
CA TRP A 369 -8.03 -7.45 17.25
C TRP A 369 -6.98 -8.25 16.49
N ILE A 370 -7.31 -8.58 15.25
CA ILE A 370 -6.48 -9.43 14.39
C ILE A 370 -6.25 -8.78 13.03
N PHE A 371 -5.26 -9.26 12.30
CA PHE A 371 -5.08 -8.85 10.91
C PHE A 371 -6.18 -9.45 10.03
N PRO A 372 -6.61 -8.76 8.95
CA PRO A 372 -7.60 -9.28 8.00
C PRO A 372 -7.26 -10.69 7.46
N GLU A 373 -5.98 -10.97 7.29
CA GLU A 373 -5.44 -12.24 6.82
C GLU A 373 -5.76 -13.38 7.80
N VAL A 374 -5.63 -13.11 9.10
CA VAL A 374 -5.98 -14.03 10.20
C VAL A 374 -7.48 -14.25 10.26
N ALA A 375 -8.28 -13.17 10.16
CA ALA A 375 -9.74 -13.26 10.17
C ALA A 375 -10.23 -14.21 9.07
N ARG A 376 -9.68 -14.07 7.85
CA ARG A 376 -10.00 -14.94 6.72
C ARG A 376 -9.69 -16.42 6.99
N ARG A 377 -8.59 -16.73 7.67
CA ARG A 377 -8.20 -18.11 8.02
C ARG A 377 -9.10 -18.72 9.08
N LEU A 378 -9.44 -17.94 10.10
CA LEU A 378 -10.40 -18.35 11.13
C LEU A 378 -11.77 -18.64 10.52
N ASP A 379 -12.25 -17.78 9.61
CA ASP A 379 -13.51 -17.97 8.89
C ASP A 379 -13.47 -19.21 7.97
N ALA A 380 -12.28 -19.59 7.47
CA ALA A 380 -12.05 -20.81 6.71
C ALA A 380 -11.95 -22.08 7.60
N GLY A 381 -12.08 -21.96 8.93
CA GLY A 381 -12.01 -23.09 9.86
C GLY A 381 -10.59 -23.57 10.14
N GLU A 382 -9.58 -22.73 9.94
CA GLU A 382 -8.20 -23.02 10.35
C GLU A 382 -7.96 -22.61 11.81
N GLU A 383 -6.95 -23.23 12.42
CA GLU A 383 -6.42 -22.91 13.75
C GLU A 383 -4.91 -22.73 13.66
N TYR A 384 -4.39 -21.79 14.45
CA TYR A 384 -2.96 -21.57 14.59
C TYR A 384 -2.44 -22.31 15.83
N GLU A 385 -1.33 -23.04 15.65
CA GLU A 385 -0.58 -23.61 16.76
C GLU A 385 0.88 -23.22 16.62
N LYS A 386 1.50 -22.79 17.73
CA LYS A 386 2.91 -22.35 17.73
C LYS A 386 3.85 -23.36 17.07
N GLU A 387 3.68 -24.66 17.33
CA GLU A 387 4.58 -25.71 16.82
C GLU A 387 4.36 -26.10 15.34
N PHE A 388 3.24 -25.71 14.72
CA PHE A 388 2.85 -26.19 13.38
C PHE A 388 2.38 -25.09 12.42
N GLY A 389 2.15 -23.88 12.91
CA GLY A 389 1.51 -22.79 12.18
C GLY A 389 0.02 -23.04 11.92
N TRP A 390 -0.51 -22.38 10.90
CA TRP A 390 -1.91 -22.48 10.48
C TRP A 390 -2.24 -23.82 9.82
N MET A 391 -3.30 -24.49 10.32
CA MET A 391 -3.83 -25.74 9.75
C MET A 391 -5.34 -25.86 9.97
N SER A 392 -6.03 -26.65 9.12
CA SER A 392 -7.41 -27.10 9.43
C SER A 392 -7.46 -27.88 10.74
N LYS A 393 -8.52 -27.71 11.54
CA LYS A 393 -8.71 -28.38 12.85
C LYS A 393 -8.43 -29.89 12.83
N ASP A 394 -8.98 -30.60 11.85
CA ASP A 394 -8.81 -32.06 11.71
C ASP A 394 -7.35 -32.48 11.50
N ARG A 395 -6.62 -31.69 10.70
CA ARG A 395 -5.19 -31.93 10.45
C ARG A 395 -4.36 -31.63 11.69
N LEU A 396 -4.66 -30.52 12.37
CA LEU A 396 -3.96 -30.11 13.58
C LEU A 396 -4.11 -31.15 14.70
N ALA A 397 -5.31 -31.68 14.93
CA ALA A 397 -5.56 -32.74 15.91
C ALA A 397 -4.65 -33.96 15.69
N ARG A 398 -4.43 -34.35 14.43
CA ARG A 398 -3.53 -35.45 14.06
C ARG A 398 -2.05 -35.10 14.24
N TYR A 399 -1.69 -33.85 13.98
CA TYR A 399 -0.33 -33.36 14.22
C TYR A 399 0.03 -33.37 15.71
N LYS A 400 -0.90 -33.00 16.58
CA LYS A 400 -0.75 -33.02 18.05
C LYS A 400 -0.50 -34.43 18.60
N VAL A 401 -1.05 -35.47 17.98
CA VAL A 401 -0.82 -36.89 18.37
C VAL A 401 0.36 -37.54 17.63
N GLY A 402 1.27 -36.74 17.05
CA GLY A 402 2.51 -37.24 16.46
C GLY A 402 2.38 -37.85 15.06
N GLN A 403 1.32 -37.51 14.31
CA GLN A 403 1.19 -37.89 12.90
C GLN A 403 1.54 -36.73 11.97
N ARG A 404 2.03 -37.02 10.77
CA ARG A 404 2.45 -36.03 9.77
C ARG A 404 1.92 -36.40 8.39
N TYR A 405 1.45 -35.41 7.64
CA TYR A 405 0.93 -35.63 6.30
C TYR A 405 2.01 -35.36 5.26
N VAL A 406 2.54 -36.43 4.67
CA VAL A 406 3.68 -36.40 3.75
C VAL A 406 3.27 -37.08 2.44
N GLN A 407 3.30 -36.34 1.33
CA GLN A 407 3.03 -36.86 -0.03
C GLN A 407 1.73 -37.66 -0.13
N GLY A 408 0.64 -37.14 0.44
CA GLY A 408 -0.67 -37.80 0.36
C GLY A 408 -0.91 -38.88 1.42
N LYS A 409 0.10 -39.24 2.23
CA LYS A 409 0.02 -40.31 3.23
C LYS A 409 0.32 -39.78 4.64
N TRP A 410 -0.28 -40.42 5.63
CA TRP A 410 0.02 -40.15 7.03
C TRP A 410 1.18 -41.02 7.50
N LYS A 411 2.17 -40.38 8.12
CA LYS A 411 3.37 -41.00 8.71
C LYS A 411 3.49 -40.61 10.17
N THR A 412 4.33 -41.31 10.92
CA THR A 412 4.71 -40.88 12.27
C THR A 412 5.64 -39.66 12.22
N ALA A 413 5.66 -38.88 13.30
CA ALA A 413 6.57 -37.74 13.42
C ALA A 413 8.05 -38.16 13.35
N ALA A 414 8.39 -39.36 13.84
CA ALA A 414 9.74 -39.90 13.78
C ALA A 414 10.17 -40.24 12.34
N GLU A 415 9.31 -40.91 11.57
CA GLU A 415 9.56 -41.19 10.15
C GLU A 415 9.64 -39.92 9.32
N ASP A 416 8.85 -38.90 9.68
CA ASP A 416 8.89 -37.60 9.05
C ASP A 416 10.22 -36.88 9.33
N ALA A 417 10.63 -36.80 10.60
CA ALA A 417 11.86 -36.12 11.02
C ALA A 417 13.15 -36.73 10.45
N ALA A 418 13.16 -38.03 10.13
CA ALA A 418 14.31 -38.70 9.52
C ALA A 418 14.51 -38.37 8.02
N ARG A 419 13.61 -37.60 7.39
CA ARG A 419 13.72 -37.24 5.97
C ARG A 419 14.79 -36.18 5.73
N LEU A 420 15.40 -36.22 4.56
CA LEU A 420 16.20 -35.13 4.00
C LEU A 420 15.64 -34.77 2.62
N PRO A 421 14.48 -34.09 2.57
CA PRO A 421 13.78 -33.87 1.33
C PRO A 421 14.47 -32.83 0.44
N PRO A 422 14.38 -32.96 -0.89
CA PRO A 422 14.61 -31.83 -1.78
C PRO A 422 13.54 -30.74 -1.56
N LEU A 423 13.80 -29.52 -2.06
CA LEU A 423 12.95 -28.34 -1.82
C LEU A 423 11.46 -28.58 -2.15
N GLU A 424 11.15 -29.26 -3.26
CA GLU A 424 9.77 -29.51 -3.71
C GLU A 424 8.98 -30.37 -2.72
N GLN A 425 9.69 -31.16 -1.90
CA GLN A 425 9.15 -32.09 -0.90
C GLN A 425 9.39 -31.61 0.54
N GLY A 426 9.86 -30.36 0.70
CA GLY A 426 10.09 -29.72 1.97
C GLY A 426 8.82 -29.62 2.82
N TRP A 427 9.01 -29.44 4.13
CA TRP A 427 7.93 -29.18 5.08
C TRP A 427 7.32 -27.82 4.81
N LYS A 428 5.99 -27.76 4.80
CA LYS A 428 5.24 -26.53 4.52
C LYS A 428 4.57 -26.06 5.81
N VAL A 429 4.90 -24.86 6.23
CA VAL A 429 4.29 -24.17 7.37
C VAL A 429 3.70 -22.86 6.87
N SER A 430 2.67 -22.37 7.54
CA SER A 430 2.12 -21.05 7.24
C SER A 430 1.92 -20.25 8.52
N SER A 431 2.31 -19.00 8.48
CA SER A 431 1.99 -17.98 9.48
C SER A 431 0.91 -17.04 8.93
N ASP A 432 0.70 -15.92 9.63
CA ASP A 432 -0.30 -14.92 9.28
C ASP A 432 -0.03 -14.34 7.89
N HIS A 433 1.23 -14.01 7.60
CA HIS A 433 1.64 -13.34 6.37
C HIS A 433 2.57 -14.17 5.47
N TRP A 434 3.13 -15.29 5.94
CA TRP A 434 4.04 -16.13 5.14
C TRP A 434 3.59 -17.58 4.98
N LYS A 435 4.01 -18.15 3.84
CA LYS A 435 4.10 -19.58 3.62
C LYS A 435 5.57 -19.96 3.50
N ILE A 436 6.03 -20.79 4.44
CA ILE A 436 7.41 -21.19 4.56
C ILE A 436 7.56 -22.64 4.09
N VAL A 437 8.55 -22.89 3.24
CA VAL A 437 9.03 -24.24 2.93
C VAL A 437 10.38 -24.46 3.59
N SER A 438 10.52 -25.48 4.43
CA SER A 438 11.82 -25.86 5.02
C SER A 438 12.30 -27.20 4.49
N THR A 439 13.61 -27.35 4.31
CA THR A 439 14.27 -28.64 4.07
C THR A 439 14.98 -29.20 5.32
N LYS A 440 14.90 -28.50 6.46
CA LYS A 440 15.42 -28.93 7.78
C LYS A 440 14.37 -29.63 8.63
N GLY A 441 13.13 -29.13 8.58
CA GLY A 441 12.02 -29.65 9.39
C GLY A 441 10.96 -28.60 9.68
N ILE A 442 9.84 -29.02 10.28
CA ILE A 442 8.74 -28.12 10.66
C ILE A 442 9.21 -27.06 11.66
N GLN A 443 10.00 -27.44 12.67
CA GLN A 443 10.46 -26.53 13.72
C GLN A 443 11.30 -25.38 13.15
N SER A 444 12.15 -25.67 12.17
CA SER A 444 12.92 -24.65 11.46
C SER A 444 12.03 -23.70 10.65
N ALA A 445 10.96 -24.21 10.03
CA ALA A 445 10.01 -23.37 9.31
C ALA A 445 9.20 -22.48 10.26
N VAL A 446 8.81 -22.99 11.44
CA VAL A 446 8.10 -22.24 12.48
C VAL A 446 8.99 -21.15 13.06
N GLN A 447 10.24 -21.46 13.42
CA GLN A 447 11.19 -20.46 13.93
C GLN A 447 11.35 -19.33 12.91
N MET A 448 11.59 -19.66 11.64
CA MET A 448 11.65 -18.65 10.58
C MET A 448 10.36 -17.83 10.49
N ALA A 449 9.20 -18.47 10.65
CA ALA A 449 7.92 -17.78 10.63
C ALA A 449 7.82 -16.74 11.78
N GLU A 450 8.23 -17.10 13.00
CA GLU A 450 8.25 -16.18 14.14
C GLU A 450 9.10 -14.93 13.85
N GLU A 451 10.29 -15.12 13.29
CA GLU A 451 11.20 -14.01 12.94
C GLU A 451 10.66 -13.13 11.80
N LEU A 452 10.01 -13.74 10.79
CA LEU A 452 9.38 -12.99 9.70
C LEU A 452 8.18 -12.16 10.20
N GLU A 453 7.36 -12.72 11.09
CA GLU A 453 6.22 -12.00 11.69
C GLU A 453 6.67 -10.90 12.66
N GLU A 454 7.78 -11.11 13.39
CA GLU A 454 8.42 -10.04 14.16
C GLU A 454 8.90 -8.92 13.24
N THR A 455 9.61 -9.28 12.16
CA THR A 455 10.08 -8.31 11.16
C THR A 455 8.93 -7.51 10.58
N PHE A 456 7.80 -8.15 10.24
CA PHE A 456 6.60 -7.48 9.76
C PHE A 456 6.08 -6.44 10.75
N THR A 457 5.97 -6.83 12.02
CA THR A 457 5.45 -5.97 13.09
C THR A 457 6.33 -4.75 13.29
N VAL A 458 7.65 -4.94 13.30
CA VAL A 458 8.64 -3.86 13.40
C VAL A 458 8.58 -2.97 12.15
N TRP A 459 8.61 -3.57 10.96
CA TRP A 459 8.57 -2.87 9.67
C TRP A 459 7.30 -2.02 9.54
N GLN A 460 6.15 -2.49 10.01
CA GLN A 460 4.92 -1.69 9.99
C GLN A 460 5.05 -0.40 10.80
N GLN A 461 5.68 -0.44 11.97
CA GLN A 461 5.84 0.75 12.82
C GLN A 461 6.88 1.73 12.27
N VAL A 462 7.94 1.19 11.68
CA VAL A 462 9.10 1.97 11.21
C VAL A 462 8.86 2.51 9.80
N PHE A 463 8.37 1.66 8.90
CA PHE A 463 8.29 1.90 7.47
C PHE A 463 6.86 1.89 6.92
N GLY A 464 5.83 1.59 7.73
CA GLY A 464 4.45 1.47 7.25
C GLY A 464 3.88 2.71 6.55
N CYS A 465 4.43 3.90 6.78
CA CYS A 465 4.09 5.12 6.03
C CYS A 465 4.42 5.02 4.53
N PHE A 466 5.32 4.10 4.12
CA PHE A 466 5.56 3.71 2.73
C PHE A 466 4.33 3.09 2.07
N ALA A 467 3.64 2.23 2.82
CA ALA A 467 2.54 1.41 2.32
C ALA A 467 1.25 2.21 2.15
N ILE A 468 0.99 3.18 3.05
CA ILE A 468 -0.30 3.86 3.14
C ILE A 468 -0.20 5.29 2.58
N GLU A 469 -1.07 5.64 1.64
CA GLU A 469 -1.17 7.02 1.12
C GLU A 469 -1.87 7.96 2.11
N SER A 470 -1.53 9.25 2.11
CA SER A 470 -2.07 10.23 3.07
C SER A 470 -3.60 10.29 3.06
N GLU A 471 -4.21 10.20 1.88
CA GLU A 471 -5.68 10.19 1.74
C GLU A 471 -6.28 8.91 2.32
N GLU A 472 -5.65 7.76 2.10
CA GLU A 472 -6.10 6.49 2.65
C GLU A 472 -5.97 6.48 4.17
N LEU A 473 -4.83 6.91 4.70
CA LEU A 473 -4.59 7.03 6.14
C LEU A 473 -5.66 7.92 6.78
N SER A 474 -5.96 9.08 6.19
CA SER A 474 -7.00 10.00 6.66
C SER A 474 -8.39 9.35 6.68
N LYS A 475 -8.73 8.53 5.69
CA LYS A 475 -10.00 7.79 5.67
C LYS A 475 -10.05 6.70 6.73
N ARG A 476 -8.96 5.97 6.98
CA ARG A 476 -8.91 4.94 8.03
C ARG A 476 -9.00 5.54 9.43
N LEU A 477 -8.30 6.66 9.67
CA LEU A 477 -8.36 7.43 10.92
C LEU A 477 -9.78 7.90 11.29
N THR A 478 -10.67 8.02 10.31
CA THR A 478 -12.07 8.42 10.50
C THR A 478 -13.06 7.25 10.38
N GLY A 479 -12.56 6.01 10.31
CA GLY A 479 -13.39 4.80 10.14
C GLY A 479 -14.09 4.70 8.78
N ARG A 480 -13.75 5.56 7.81
CA ARG A 480 -14.35 5.61 6.47
C ARG A 480 -13.69 4.64 5.48
N SER A 481 -12.62 3.97 5.90
CA SER A 481 -11.92 2.94 5.14
C SER A 481 -11.48 1.82 6.09
N HIS A 482 -11.26 0.62 5.55
CA HIS A 482 -10.83 -0.54 6.30
C HIS A 482 -9.55 -1.11 5.68
N PRO A 483 -8.66 -1.71 6.48
CA PRO A 483 -7.49 -2.37 5.96
C PRO A 483 -7.89 -3.56 5.08
N ARG A 484 -7.16 -3.72 3.98
CA ARG A 484 -7.38 -4.81 3.02
C ARG A 484 -6.50 -5.99 3.38
N THR A 485 -7.00 -7.17 3.08
CA THR A 485 -6.21 -8.39 3.15
C THR A 485 -5.13 -8.40 2.06
N ARG A 486 -3.93 -8.87 2.39
CA ARG A 486 -2.81 -9.02 1.46
C ARG A 486 -2.72 -10.45 0.91
N GLU A 487 -1.92 -10.59 -0.14
CA GLU A 487 -1.44 -11.88 -0.61
C GLU A 487 -0.42 -12.44 0.39
N ILE A 488 -0.37 -13.78 0.50
CA ILE A 488 0.59 -14.45 1.36
C ILE A 488 1.98 -14.44 0.71
N MET A 489 2.99 -14.03 1.47
CA MET A 489 4.38 -14.00 1.01
C MET A 489 5.02 -15.39 1.08
N LEU A 490 6.07 -15.60 0.30
CA LEU A 490 6.77 -16.89 0.24
C LEU A 490 8.16 -16.78 0.86
N ALA A 491 8.53 -17.78 1.66
CA ALA A 491 9.88 -17.94 2.17
C ALA A 491 10.34 -19.41 2.09
N VAL A 492 11.65 -19.60 2.00
CA VAL A 492 12.31 -20.90 1.97
C VAL A 492 13.44 -20.92 2.99
N SER A 493 13.46 -21.96 3.82
CA SER A 493 14.49 -22.26 4.81
C SER A 493 15.25 -23.52 4.42
N PHE A 494 16.43 -23.36 3.86
CA PHE A 494 17.31 -24.48 3.55
C PHE A 494 17.96 -25.05 4.82
N ARG A 495 18.19 -26.36 4.80
CA ARG A 495 18.82 -27.08 5.92
C ARG A 495 20.21 -26.58 6.25
N ASP A 496 20.99 -26.29 5.21
CA ASP A 496 22.39 -25.91 5.30
C ASP A 496 22.76 -25.02 4.09
N ARG A 497 23.93 -24.40 4.21
CA ARG A 497 24.49 -23.50 3.21
C ARG A 497 24.80 -24.21 1.89
N GLU A 498 25.23 -25.46 1.96
CA GLU A 498 25.55 -26.29 0.80
C GLU A 498 24.31 -26.49 -0.08
N GLN A 499 23.17 -26.82 0.51
CA GLN A 499 21.91 -26.98 -0.22
C GLN A 499 21.42 -25.65 -0.80
N TYR A 500 21.49 -24.57 -0.02
CA TYR A 500 21.15 -23.22 -0.49
C TYR A 500 21.92 -22.87 -1.76
N ILE A 501 23.24 -23.07 -1.77
CA ILE A 501 24.07 -22.82 -2.96
C ILE A 501 23.70 -23.77 -4.09
N ALA A 502 23.57 -25.07 -3.81
CA ALA A 502 23.29 -26.07 -4.84
C ALA A 502 21.97 -25.82 -5.58
N ASP A 503 20.93 -25.40 -4.86
CA ASP A 503 19.60 -25.20 -5.44
C ASP A 503 19.45 -23.84 -6.13
N LEU A 504 20.05 -22.77 -5.57
CA LEU A 504 19.89 -21.41 -6.11
C LEU A 504 20.90 -21.04 -7.20
N LYS A 505 22.09 -21.67 -7.23
CA LYS A 505 23.13 -21.38 -8.23
C LYS A 505 22.66 -21.59 -9.68
N LYS A 506 21.59 -22.37 -9.86
CA LYS A 506 20.95 -22.63 -11.16
C LYS A 506 20.40 -21.35 -11.80
N PHE A 507 20.02 -20.35 -11.00
CA PHE A 507 19.43 -19.10 -11.48
C PHE A 507 20.07 -17.83 -10.89
N GLU A 508 20.85 -17.95 -9.80
CA GLU A 508 21.70 -16.88 -9.29
C GLU A 508 23.15 -17.38 -9.15
N PRO A 509 24.00 -17.23 -10.19
CA PRO A 509 25.36 -17.76 -10.19
C PRO A 509 26.25 -17.23 -9.05
N SER A 510 25.96 -16.04 -8.51
CA SER A 510 26.74 -15.39 -7.46
C SER A 510 26.26 -15.68 -6.03
N ILE A 511 25.24 -16.53 -5.87
CA ILE A 511 24.57 -16.83 -4.58
C ILE A 511 25.53 -17.33 -3.48
N ALA A 512 26.66 -17.92 -3.85
CA ALA A 512 27.67 -18.36 -2.88
C ALA A 512 28.31 -17.21 -2.09
N ARG A 513 28.04 -15.95 -2.44
CA ARG A 513 28.51 -14.75 -1.73
C ARG A 513 27.48 -14.20 -0.73
N SER A 514 26.24 -14.67 -0.77
CA SER A 514 25.16 -14.17 0.09
C SER A 514 24.88 -15.12 1.26
N LEU A 515 24.33 -14.55 2.34
CA LEU A 515 23.82 -15.29 3.50
C LEU A 515 22.29 -15.45 3.43
N GLY A 516 21.63 -14.60 2.66
CA GLY A 516 20.20 -14.64 2.36
C GLY A 516 19.98 -14.04 0.98
N PHE A 517 18.80 -14.28 0.40
CA PHE A 517 18.47 -13.71 -0.91
C PHE A 517 16.96 -13.57 -1.09
N TYR A 518 16.48 -12.34 -1.20
CA TYR A 518 15.18 -12.05 -1.77
C TYR A 518 15.23 -12.11 -3.31
N TYR A 519 14.40 -12.96 -3.91
CA TYR A 519 14.29 -13.06 -5.36
C TYR A 519 13.00 -12.40 -5.88
N PRO A 520 13.08 -11.25 -6.58
CA PRO A 520 11.90 -10.52 -7.03
C PRO A 520 11.03 -11.28 -8.05
N VAL A 521 11.62 -12.20 -8.82
CA VAL A 521 10.90 -12.93 -9.87
C VAL A 521 9.90 -13.93 -9.28
N THR A 522 10.31 -14.68 -8.26
CA THR A 522 9.42 -15.63 -7.58
C THR A 522 8.78 -15.06 -6.33
N LYS A 523 9.13 -13.82 -5.94
CA LYS A 523 8.65 -13.17 -4.72
C LYS A 523 8.92 -14.01 -3.48
N THR A 524 10.16 -14.49 -3.38
CA THR A 524 10.55 -15.48 -2.35
C THR A 524 11.80 -15.03 -1.64
N VAL A 525 11.76 -15.05 -0.32
CA VAL A 525 12.96 -14.96 0.52
C VAL A 525 13.57 -16.34 0.67
N TYR A 526 14.84 -16.48 0.31
CA TYR A 526 15.61 -17.70 0.47
C TYR A 526 16.68 -17.51 1.54
N LEU A 527 16.65 -18.36 2.55
CA LEU A 527 17.54 -18.33 3.71
C LEU A 527 17.98 -19.77 4.03
N PHE A 528 19.06 -19.93 4.78
CA PHE A 528 19.48 -21.23 5.30
C PHE A 528 19.70 -21.16 6.80
N VAL A 529 19.67 -22.31 7.47
CA VAL A 529 19.88 -22.36 8.92
C VAL A 529 21.32 -22.63 9.27
N ASP A 530 22.07 -21.56 9.55
CA ASP A 530 23.26 -21.58 10.42
C ASP A 530 22.89 -21.02 11.81
N ASP A 531 23.78 -21.16 12.80
CA ASP A 531 23.62 -20.68 14.19
C ASP A 531 23.35 -19.14 14.27
N GLU A 532 23.29 -18.57 15.49
CA GLU A 532 22.77 -17.24 15.89
C GLU A 532 22.88 -16.03 14.90
N GLU A 533 23.84 -15.99 13.97
CA GLU A 533 23.97 -14.98 12.89
C GLU A 533 22.80 -14.97 11.87
N ASN A 534 21.86 -15.90 11.97
CA ASN A 534 20.74 -16.04 11.05
C ASN A 534 19.68 -14.93 11.18
N LEU A 535 19.49 -14.36 12.37
CA LEU A 535 18.41 -13.40 12.65
C LEU A 535 18.55 -12.08 11.88
N LEU A 536 19.76 -11.51 11.87
CA LEU A 536 20.05 -10.27 11.14
C LEU A 536 19.77 -10.43 9.64
N THR A 537 20.13 -11.58 9.09
CA THR A 537 19.89 -11.91 7.68
C THR A 537 18.40 -12.06 7.39
N VAL A 538 17.61 -12.65 8.30
CA VAL A 538 16.14 -12.73 8.16
C VAL A 538 15.54 -11.34 8.09
N HIS A 539 15.85 -10.45 9.05
CA HIS A 539 15.32 -9.08 9.06
C HIS A 539 15.71 -8.30 7.80
N HIS A 540 16.95 -8.47 7.32
CA HIS A 540 17.45 -7.83 6.10
C HIS A 540 16.64 -8.27 4.86
N GLU A 541 16.59 -9.58 4.59
CA GLU A 541 15.94 -10.09 3.37
C GLU A 541 14.41 -9.92 3.40
N ALA A 542 13.80 -10.08 4.58
CA ALA A 542 12.38 -9.84 4.74
C ALA A 542 12.03 -8.37 4.52
N THR A 543 12.93 -7.43 4.86
CA THR A 543 12.72 -6.01 4.57
C THR A 543 12.64 -5.73 3.07
N HIS A 544 13.54 -6.33 2.28
CA HIS A 544 13.46 -6.26 0.81
C HIS A 544 12.12 -6.78 0.29
N GLN A 545 11.69 -7.95 0.78
CA GLN A 545 10.40 -8.53 0.41
C GLN A 545 9.21 -7.62 0.77
N LEU A 546 9.20 -7.08 1.99
CA LEU A 546 8.12 -6.23 2.48
C LEU A 546 7.97 -4.96 1.64
N PHE A 547 9.06 -4.28 1.31
CA PHE A 547 8.99 -3.13 0.41
C PHE A 547 8.55 -3.49 -1.01
N ALA A 548 9.02 -4.63 -1.54
CA ALA A 548 8.73 -5.05 -2.90
C ALA A 548 7.29 -5.56 -3.10
N GLU A 549 6.67 -6.12 -2.06
CA GLU A 549 5.40 -6.85 -2.16
C GLU A 549 4.21 -6.17 -1.47
N ILE A 550 4.42 -5.39 -0.39
CA ILE A 550 3.30 -4.67 0.25
C ILE A 550 2.68 -3.63 -0.68
N LYS A 551 3.49 -3.08 -1.58
CA LYS A 551 3.06 -2.13 -2.59
C LYS A 551 3.62 -2.53 -3.94
N LYS A 552 2.84 -2.35 -5.00
CA LYS A 552 3.28 -2.65 -6.36
C LYS A 552 4.55 -1.84 -6.68
N SER A 553 5.63 -2.55 -6.91
CA SER A 553 6.95 -2.02 -7.28
C SER A 553 7.11 -1.98 -8.81
N ASN A 554 7.99 -1.09 -9.28
CA ASN A 554 8.36 -0.98 -10.69
C ASN A 554 9.42 -2.03 -11.05
N HIS A 555 9.44 -2.58 -12.26
CA HIS A 555 10.49 -3.52 -12.67
C HIS A 555 11.89 -2.85 -12.77
N LEU A 556 11.97 -1.52 -12.77
CA LEU A 556 13.22 -0.75 -12.79
C LEU A 556 13.66 -0.22 -11.40
N VAL A 557 13.12 -0.77 -10.30
CA VAL A 557 13.48 -0.36 -8.93
C VAL A 557 15.01 -0.34 -8.76
N GLY A 558 15.56 0.82 -8.44
CA GLY A 558 17.00 0.98 -8.18
C GLY A 558 17.94 0.71 -9.36
N GLU A 559 17.45 0.41 -10.57
CA GLU A 559 18.32 0.07 -11.71
C GLU A 559 19.16 1.26 -12.19
N ARG A 560 18.64 2.48 -12.07
CA ARG A 560 19.29 3.70 -12.59
C ARG A 560 19.86 4.61 -11.50
N TYR A 561 19.17 4.73 -10.37
CA TYR A 561 19.46 5.71 -9.34
C TYR A 561 18.98 5.19 -7.98
N GLY A 562 19.66 5.61 -6.91
CA GLY A 562 19.18 5.44 -5.54
C GLY A 562 19.16 3.99 -5.03
N PHE A 563 19.87 3.06 -5.66
CA PHE A 563 19.92 1.65 -5.21
C PHE A 563 20.42 1.54 -3.76
N TRP A 564 21.36 2.41 -3.37
CA TRP A 564 21.91 2.46 -2.01
C TRP A 564 20.83 2.53 -0.93
N ALA A 565 19.71 3.23 -1.17
CA ALA A 565 18.67 3.42 -0.16
C ALA A 565 17.88 2.15 0.12
N ILE A 566 17.74 1.26 -0.88
CA ILE A 566 17.10 -0.05 -0.73
C ILE A 566 17.89 -0.89 0.27
N GLU A 567 19.20 -1.01 0.02
CA GLU A 567 20.13 -1.70 0.91
C GLU A 567 20.23 -1.01 2.28
N ALA A 568 20.20 0.32 2.32
CA ALA A 568 20.25 1.09 3.56
C ALA A 568 19.06 0.78 4.48
N ALA A 569 17.85 0.70 3.92
CA ALA A 569 16.65 0.37 4.68
C ALA A 569 16.67 -1.05 5.23
N ALA A 570 17.20 -2.02 4.47
CA ALA A 570 17.38 -3.39 4.94
C ALA A 570 18.46 -3.49 6.02
N CYS A 571 19.61 -2.82 5.83
CA CYS A 571 20.66 -2.76 6.85
C CYS A 571 20.23 -2.04 8.13
N TYR A 572 19.31 -1.07 8.05
CA TYR A 572 18.75 -0.42 9.23
C TYR A 572 18.02 -1.41 10.14
N MET A 573 17.30 -2.38 9.57
CA MET A 573 16.56 -3.41 10.29
C MET A 573 17.48 -4.40 11.03
N GLU A 574 18.75 -4.50 10.65
CA GLU A 574 19.77 -5.27 11.38
C GLU A 574 20.11 -4.64 12.75
N GLY A 575 19.73 -3.37 12.98
CA GLY A 575 19.93 -2.69 14.26
C GLY A 575 18.84 -2.95 15.31
N LEU A 576 17.98 -3.95 15.12
CA LEU A 576 16.86 -4.25 16.00
C LEU A 576 17.35 -4.77 17.34
N VAL A 577 16.86 -4.17 18.44
CA VAL A 577 17.18 -4.61 19.80
C VAL A 577 15.92 -4.75 20.63
N GLN A 578 15.72 -5.91 21.22
CA GLN A 578 14.58 -6.18 22.08
C GLN A 578 14.63 -5.35 23.38
N THR A 579 13.48 -4.92 23.85
CA THR A 579 13.29 -4.17 25.11
C THR A 579 12.07 -4.74 25.87
N PRO A 580 11.88 -4.39 27.16
CA PRO A 580 10.72 -4.85 27.91
C PRO A 580 9.35 -4.46 27.31
N TYR A 581 9.28 -3.35 26.57
CA TYR A 581 8.04 -2.84 25.95
C TYR A 581 7.89 -3.23 24.47
N GLY A 582 8.84 -3.96 23.89
CA GLY A 582 8.90 -4.26 22.47
C GLY A 582 10.33 -4.24 21.97
N TRP A 583 10.66 -3.24 21.14
CA TRP A 583 11.96 -3.12 20.52
C TRP A 583 12.39 -1.65 20.37
N ARG A 584 13.68 -1.46 20.14
CA ARG A 584 14.27 -0.21 19.65
C ARG A 584 15.00 -0.49 18.35
N LEU A 585 15.05 0.49 17.46
CA LEU A 585 15.72 0.36 16.16
C LEU A 585 16.64 1.56 15.88
N GLY A 586 17.84 1.26 15.40
CA GLY A 586 18.89 2.24 15.15
C GLY A 586 19.59 2.70 16.42
N GLY A 587 20.30 3.82 16.30
CA GLY A 587 21.22 4.35 17.29
C GLY A 587 22.67 4.03 16.97
N ILE A 588 23.58 4.82 17.53
CA ILE A 588 25.00 4.80 17.14
C ILE A 588 25.73 3.49 17.49
N GLU A 589 25.19 2.75 18.46
CA GLU A 589 25.71 1.47 18.95
C GLU A 589 25.00 0.25 18.34
N ALA A 590 24.06 0.44 17.40
CA ALA A 590 23.21 -0.64 16.88
C ALA A 590 23.62 -1.08 15.46
N GLY A 591 23.44 -2.37 15.17
CA GLY A 591 23.64 -2.95 13.84
C GLY A 591 25.04 -2.63 13.29
N ARG A 592 25.10 -2.14 12.05
CA ARG A 592 26.36 -1.79 11.36
C ARG A 592 26.81 -0.35 11.59
N VAL A 593 26.10 0.45 12.39
CA VAL A 593 26.45 1.86 12.63
C VAL A 593 27.83 2.01 13.31
N PRO A 594 28.24 1.15 14.28
CA PRO A 594 29.60 1.18 14.82
C PRO A 594 30.68 0.98 13.75
N ALA A 595 30.44 0.07 12.80
CA ALA A 595 31.34 -0.15 11.67
C ALA A 595 31.37 1.09 10.75
N ALA A 596 30.22 1.70 10.47
CA ALA A 596 30.12 2.95 9.70
C ALA A 596 30.95 4.08 10.34
N ARG A 597 30.86 4.22 11.67
CA ARG A 597 31.63 5.19 12.46
C ARG A 597 33.12 4.90 12.43
N HIS A 598 33.53 3.63 12.56
CA HIS A 598 34.93 3.24 12.42
C HIS A 598 35.46 3.55 11.01
N ARG A 599 34.70 3.20 9.94
CA ARG A 599 35.07 3.53 8.56
C ARG A 599 35.29 5.04 8.38
N PHE A 600 34.40 5.84 8.97
CA PHE A 600 34.49 7.29 8.86
C PHE A 600 35.66 7.87 9.67
N LYS A 601 35.84 7.46 10.94
CA LYS A 601 36.86 8.02 11.85
C LYS A 601 38.27 7.47 11.58
N GLU A 602 38.41 6.16 11.46
CA GLU A 602 39.72 5.51 11.41
C GLU A 602 40.18 5.29 9.97
N ASP A 603 39.32 4.75 9.11
CA ASP A 603 39.67 4.45 7.72
C ASP A 603 39.58 5.67 6.79
N GLN A 604 39.06 6.80 7.30
CA GLN A 604 38.80 8.03 6.54
C GLN A 604 38.01 7.77 5.25
N PHE A 605 37.10 6.80 5.32
CA PHE A 605 36.30 6.34 4.18
C PHE A 605 34.94 7.04 4.17
N TYR A 606 34.63 7.69 3.04
CA TYR A 606 33.32 8.26 2.77
C TYR A 606 33.08 8.40 1.26
N VAL A 607 31.93 7.91 0.79
CA VAL A 607 31.40 8.14 -0.55
C VAL A 607 30.36 9.26 -0.47
N PRO A 608 30.58 10.43 -1.08
CA PRO A 608 29.63 11.55 -1.03
C PRO A 608 28.25 11.20 -1.58
N LEU A 609 27.18 11.81 -1.03
CA LEU A 609 25.81 11.54 -1.49
C LEU A 609 25.60 11.86 -2.97
N ILE A 610 26.31 12.84 -3.54
CA ILE A 610 26.25 13.17 -4.98
C ILE A 610 26.71 12.00 -5.87
N GLU A 611 27.66 11.20 -5.39
CA GLU A 611 28.13 10.01 -6.09
C GLU A 611 27.15 8.85 -5.83
N LEU A 612 26.82 8.63 -4.55
CA LEU A 612 26.01 7.50 -4.10
C LEU A 612 24.58 7.51 -4.68
N THR A 613 23.92 8.67 -4.74
CA THR A 613 22.57 8.83 -5.29
C THR A 613 22.51 8.56 -6.80
N ARG A 614 23.63 8.75 -7.50
CA ARG A 614 23.75 8.52 -8.94
C ARG A 614 23.96 7.05 -9.31
N MET A 615 24.40 6.22 -8.35
CA MET A 615 24.63 4.81 -8.60
C MET A 615 23.29 4.08 -8.79
N GLY A 616 23.14 3.46 -9.95
CA GLY A 616 22.18 2.38 -10.16
C GLY A 616 22.71 1.05 -9.61
N ARG A 617 21.86 0.01 -9.63
CA ARG A 617 22.19 -1.32 -9.10
C ARG A 617 23.52 -1.87 -9.62
N ALA A 618 23.72 -1.83 -10.94
CA ALA A 618 24.91 -2.40 -11.57
C ALA A 618 26.20 -1.70 -11.13
N ASP A 619 26.20 -0.36 -11.10
CA ASP A 619 27.35 0.44 -10.65
C ASP A 619 27.64 0.21 -9.17
N PHE A 620 26.59 0.19 -8.34
CA PHE A 620 26.69 -0.07 -6.91
C PHE A 620 27.28 -1.45 -6.63
N GLN A 621 26.74 -2.51 -7.24
CA GLN A 621 27.14 -3.90 -6.98
C GLN A 621 28.53 -4.25 -7.55
N SER A 622 28.99 -3.53 -8.56
CA SER A 622 30.32 -3.73 -9.15
C SER A 622 31.42 -2.87 -8.50
N ASP A 623 31.06 -1.94 -7.61
CA ASP A 623 32.01 -1.06 -6.95
C ASP A 623 33.00 -1.87 -6.07
N PRO A 624 34.32 -1.70 -6.25
CA PRO A 624 35.31 -2.43 -5.45
C PRO A 624 35.27 -2.07 -3.95
N ARG A 625 34.64 -0.94 -3.58
CA ARG A 625 34.44 -0.47 -2.20
C ARG A 625 33.14 -0.98 -1.58
N LEU A 626 32.40 -1.85 -2.25
CA LEU A 626 31.08 -2.32 -1.83
C LEU A 626 30.99 -2.72 -0.34
N PRO A 627 31.94 -3.49 0.24
CA PRO A 627 31.88 -3.83 1.66
C PRO A 627 31.89 -2.61 2.60
N GLN A 628 32.71 -1.60 2.29
CA GLN A 628 32.77 -0.36 3.05
C GLN A 628 31.53 0.52 2.83
N ILE A 629 31.01 0.55 1.59
CA ILE A 629 29.77 1.24 1.25
C ILE A 629 28.61 0.67 2.09
N TYR A 630 28.50 -0.65 2.25
CA TYR A 630 27.47 -1.27 3.10
C TYR A 630 27.50 -0.76 4.55
N SER A 631 28.69 -0.61 5.14
CA SER A 631 28.82 0.01 6.46
C SER A 631 28.33 1.46 6.42
N GLN A 632 28.79 2.27 5.47
CA GLN A 632 28.39 3.68 5.35
C GLN A 632 26.87 3.86 5.19
N ILE A 633 26.23 3.11 4.29
CA ILE A 633 24.79 3.27 4.04
C ILE A 633 23.94 2.88 5.24
N SER A 634 24.46 2.00 6.11
CA SER A 634 23.81 1.69 7.39
C SER A 634 23.82 2.89 8.34
N GLY A 635 24.95 3.61 8.41
CA GLY A 635 25.05 4.88 9.12
C GLY A 635 24.16 5.97 8.52
N LEU A 636 24.09 6.05 7.19
CA LEU A 636 23.18 6.99 6.50
C LEU A 636 21.72 6.67 6.79
N ALA A 637 21.32 5.39 6.81
CA ALA A 637 19.96 5.01 7.18
C ALA A 637 19.62 5.49 8.60
N ASP A 638 20.53 5.29 9.56
CA ASP A 638 20.35 5.79 10.92
C ASP A 638 20.25 7.33 10.96
N PHE A 639 21.10 8.04 10.23
CA PHE A 639 21.01 9.50 10.09
C PHE A 639 19.66 9.95 9.53
N PHE A 640 19.21 9.36 8.43
CA PHE A 640 17.94 9.76 7.81
C PHE A 640 16.72 9.41 8.67
N MET A 641 16.78 8.31 9.43
CA MET A 641 15.67 7.86 10.27
C MET A 641 15.64 8.55 11.64
N ASN A 642 16.80 8.80 12.24
CA ASN A 642 16.95 9.23 13.63
C ASN A 642 17.64 10.59 13.80
N GLY A 643 18.48 11.02 12.84
CA GLY A 643 19.24 12.25 12.91
C GLY A 643 18.35 13.49 13.08
N LYS A 644 18.82 14.43 13.93
CA LYS A 644 18.08 15.65 14.29
C LYS A 644 16.65 15.36 14.76
N HIS A 645 16.49 14.37 15.64
CA HIS A 645 15.18 13.91 16.13
C HIS A 645 14.25 13.42 15.01
N GLY A 646 14.82 12.73 14.02
CA GLY A 646 14.07 12.16 12.88
C GLY A 646 13.60 13.19 11.85
N HIS A 647 14.23 14.37 11.78
CA HIS A 647 13.85 15.46 10.87
C HIS A 647 13.72 14.99 9.40
N TYR A 648 14.61 14.11 8.96
CA TYR A 648 14.64 13.63 7.57
C TYR A 648 13.82 12.36 7.31
N ARG A 649 13.20 11.77 8.33
CA ARG A 649 12.53 10.47 8.20
C ARG A 649 11.44 10.49 7.14
N GLN A 650 10.57 11.50 7.15
CA GLN A 650 9.52 11.63 6.14
C GLN A 650 10.13 11.72 4.72
N ALA A 651 11.16 12.55 4.53
CA ALA A 651 11.80 12.74 3.23
C ALA A 651 12.47 11.44 2.71
N PHE A 652 13.14 10.70 3.59
CA PHE A 652 13.75 9.42 3.24
C PHE A 652 12.71 8.36 2.87
N MET A 653 11.56 8.35 3.56
CA MET A 653 10.45 7.46 3.21
C MET A 653 9.81 7.80 1.86
N GLU A 654 9.67 9.09 1.55
CA GLU A 654 9.25 9.51 0.20
C GLU A 654 10.31 9.13 -0.85
N TYR A 655 11.60 9.27 -0.52
CA TYR A 655 12.69 8.89 -1.42
C TYR A 655 12.63 7.40 -1.76
N LEU A 656 12.50 6.53 -0.75
CA LEU A 656 12.26 5.10 -0.95
C LEU A 656 11.03 4.84 -1.82
N LEU A 657 9.89 5.50 -1.53
CA LEU A 657 8.68 5.35 -2.34
C LEU A 657 8.93 5.70 -3.82
N HIS A 658 9.68 6.75 -4.12
CA HIS A 658 10.04 7.13 -5.48
C HIS A 658 11.05 6.17 -6.13
N VAL A 659 12.00 5.63 -5.38
CA VAL A 659 12.91 4.56 -5.84
C VAL A 659 12.10 3.33 -6.25
N TYR A 660 11.17 2.88 -5.39
CA TYR A 660 10.33 1.71 -5.67
C TYR A 660 9.31 1.93 -6.79
N ARG A 661 8.94 3.18 -7.07
CA ARG A 661 8.11 3.57 -8.24
C ARG A 661 8.92 3.73 -9.53
N GLY A 662 10.25 3.76 -9.45
CA GLY A 662 11.12 4.03 -10.60
C GLY A 662 11.02 5.48 -11.11
N THR A 663 10.60 6.41 -10.25
CA THR A 663 10.42 7.84 -10.60
C THR A 663 11.55 8.73 -10.09
N ILE A 664 12.57 8.14 -9.45
CA ILE A 664 13.68 8.86 -8.84
C ILE A 664 14.68 9.34 -9.90
N ASN A 665 15.35 10.46 -9.61
CA ASN A 665 16.50 10.99 -10.35
C ASN A 665 17.60 11.41 -9.36
N ALA A 666 18.76 11.84 -9.88
CA ALA A 666 19.92 12.20 -9.07
C ALA A 666 19.65 13.30 -8.02
N ASP A 667 18.72 14.22 -8.30
CA ASP A 667 18.46 15.40 -7.46
C ASP A 667 17.29 15.16 -6.47
N SER A 668 16.62 14.02 -6.56
CA SER A 668 15.39 13.76 -5.82
C SER A 668 15.59 13.78 -4.30
N LEU A 669 16.73 13.31 -3.81
CA LEU A 669 17.03 13.32 -2.37
C LEU A 669 17.13 14.76 -1.84
N GLU A 670 17.84 15.63 -2.55
CA GLU A 670 17.99 17.05 -2.21
C GLU A 670 16.63 17.78 -2.24
N GLN A 671 15.82 17.51 -3.25
CA GLN A 671 14.47 18.09 -3.37
C GLN A 671 13.55 17.70 -2.21
N LEU A 672 13.56 16.41 -1.84
CA LEU A 672 12.71 15.89 -0.76
C LEU A 672 13.18 16.37 0.62
N CYS A 673 14.49 16.37 0.87
CA CYS A 673 15.06 16.88 2.11
C CYS A 673 15.06 18.42 2.20
N LYS A 674 14.86 19.12 1.08
CA LYS A 674 14.99 20.58 0.95
C LYS A 674 16.36 21.10 1.42
N GLN A 675 17.38 20.30 1.18
CA GLN A 675 18.77 20.55 1.58
C GLN A 675 19.70 20.05 0.49
N THR A 676 20.75 20.81 0.21
CA THR A 676 21.75 20.38 -0.77
C THR A 676 22.45 19.10 -0.32
N LEU A 677 22.85 18.24 -1.25
CA LEU A 677 23.55 16.99 -0.90
C LEU A 677 24.81 17.22 -0.07
N SER A 678 25.56 18.31 -0.30
CA SER A 678 26.75 18.65 0.49
C SER A 678 26.43 19.04 1.94
N VAL A 679 25.28 19.67 2.17
CA VAL A 679 24.83 19.98 3.54
C VAL A 679 24.42 18.68 4.23
N LEU A 680 23.73 17.78 3.54
CA LEU A 680 23.40 16.46 4.08
C LEU A 680 24.65 15.63 4.40
N ASP A 681 25.70 15.70 3.57
CA ASP A 681 26.99 15.05 3.82
C ASP A 681 27.63 15.58 5.13
N GLU A 682 27.56 16.90 5.38
CA GLU A 682 28.09 17.51 6.61
C GLU A 682 27.26 17.12 7.84
N GLU A 683 25.94 17.15 7.74
CA GLU A 683 25.07 16.77 8.85
C GLU A 683 25.17 15.28 9.18
N TYR A 684 25.38 14.43 8.18
CA TYR A 684 25.72 13.03 8.40
C TYR A 684 27.04 12.89 9.15
N ARG A 685 28.05 13.69 8.81
CA ARG A 685 29.32 13.71 9.55
C ARG A 685 29.11 14.06 11.02
N GLU A 686 28.34 15.11 11.31
CA GLU A 686 28.01 15.47 12.70
C GLU A 686 27.29 14.32 13.43
N HIS A 687 26.30 13.71 12.77
CA HIS A 687 25.53 12.59 13.31
C HIS A 687 26.39 11.37 13.62
N ILE A 688 27.30 10.98 12.72
CA ILE A 688 28.11 9.77 12.90
C ILE A 688 29.28 10.00 13.87
N LEU A 689 29.69 11.25 14.13
CA LEU A 689 30.83 11.59 14.99
C LEU A 689 30.47 11.87 16.45
N ARG A 690 29.19 12.11 16.77
CA ARG A 690 28.68 12.46 18.11
C ARG A 690 29.10 11.55 19.26
#